data_AF-A0A371R674-F1
#
_entry.id   AF-A0A371R674-F1
#
_cell.length_a   1.000
_cell.length_b   1.000
_cell.length_c   1.000
_cell.angle_alpha   90.00
_cell.angle_beta   90.00
_cell.angle_gamma   90.00
#
_symmetry.space_group_name_H-M   'P 1'
#
loop_
_entity.id
_entity.type
_entity.pdbx_description
1 polymer ?
#
loop_
_entity_poly.entity_id
_entity_poly.type
_entity_poly.pdbx_seq_one_letter_code
_entity_poly.pdbx_strand_id
1 'polypeptide(L)'
;MLTRWREAEKNGDKGALDRLGKYLRVLLPLAYTVEAYRRGELPKEEAALAVVFAVLYDGSVYRSEIRLAVGGPEKEEKPIMTRDHFTVFWLWALRELGFKPSAVYRGVGAHLVVFKGDELNELLKAIAPALPALYEFRDALAEFADAFRTISGEVVKRKYGVEWTYDVREESFFKKLSEIITMTEDYVRNVTVERGPLDTSGRLPKAVIRFKLDGEEVAHIIMYWTGDALLAQFGGYREKAERLASIIKSLGGEAEVKRAGKGWVVQLTTNGIIAIRHDGWLNAVRSFVDELYNKGWIGEERYEQLVRDITAGPNTVKLAGVEFSVNYNDIHNTIEVMYRPGSETSKNAALNALKARGLVEGVHFTVTTKGAGRYEIRVAKKAYAKAVKALAESGLKEGEHYSVYGKRRIISVKAEHKDAVINALKAAGLKEGEDFTVKWSGQYIIHITYDGLRQIQRMAQSGDTEAERFIRELEDVLRHRYGDDVVKKLTEVLRPAREEGTLDLPLPVHDERGNMVARVVDLRYEFVKGKQRGKRLASQLVSQCAGEDCRLRIIAEYELPSGERRQLKMEWYWAEKREKKDNTTVTYYYEIARQTVKDEVEAAVLEALTGKAKRGQVYLYADQLDALRRFKALKDAIDKWREGKPASSQGQRQRDN
;
A
#
# COMPACT_ATOMS: atom_id res chain seq x y z
N MET A 1 42.68 -21.19 28.48
CA MET A 1 42.94 -20.19 27.41
C MET A 1 43.50 -18.90 27.97
N LEU A 2 42.85 -18.27 28.96
CA LEU A 2 43.36 -17.05 29.61
C LEU A 2 44.77 -17.20 30.22
N THR A 3 45.09 -18.35 30.82
CA THR A 3 46.46 -18.64 31.31
C THR A 3 47.48 -18.67 30.18
N ARG A 4 47.17 -19.36 29.07
CA ARG A 4 48.03 -19.41 27.87
C ARG A 4 48.16 -18.04 27.18
N TRP A 5 47.12 -17.21 27.24
CA TRP A 5 47.17 -15.82 26.77
C TRP A 5 48.15 -14.99 27.60
N ARG A 6 48.04 -15.04 28.94
CA ARG A 6 48.95 -14.32 29.85
C ARG A 6 50.39 -14.81 29.71
N GLU A 7 50.61 -16.09 29.47
CA GLU A 7 51.93 -16.66 29.17
C GLU A 7 52.46 -16.19 27.81
N ALA A 8 51.64 -16.19 26.76
CA ALA A 8 52.02 -15.70 25.43
C ALA A 8 52.31 -14.18 25.45
N GLU A 9 51.55 -13.40 26.19
CA GLU A 9 51.75 -11.96 26.40
C GLU A 9 53.05 -11.69 27.17
N LYS A 10 53.29 -12.41 28.26
CA LYS A 10 54.53 -12.35 29.04
C LYS A 10 55.77 -12.73 28.21
N ASN A 11 55.61 -13.67 27.28
CA ASN A 11 56.69 -14.15 26.42
C ASN A 11 56.80 -13.38 25.09
N GLY A 12 55.95 -12.39 24.82
CA GLY A 12 55.93 -11.63 23.57
C GLY A 12 55.59 -12.47 22.32
N ASP A 13 54.95 -13.64 22.47
CA ASP A 13 54.61 -14.54 21.38
C ASP A 13 53.37 -14.05 20.61
N LYS A 14 53.61 -13.11 19.68
CA LYS A 14 52.60 -12.53 18.80
C LYS A 14 51.80 -13.59 18.01
N GLY A 15 52.45 -14.67 17.59
CA GLY A 15 51.79 -15.74 16.84
C GLY A 15 50.82 -16.54 17.70
N ALA A 16 51.16 -16.78 18.97
CA ALA A 16 50.23 -17.39 19.93
C ALA A 16 49.09 -16.44 20.31
N LEU A 17 49.37 -15.14 20.49
CA LEU A 17 48.34 -14.13 20.76
C LEU A 17 47.33 -14.01 19.62
N ASP A 18 47.77 -13.96 18.36
CA ASP A 18 46.87 -13.88 17.20
C ASP A 18 46.01 -15.15 17.06
N ARG A 19 46.59 -16.34 17.28
CA ARG A 19 45.84 -17.61 17.28
C ARG A 19 44.81 -17.64 18.40
N LEU A 20 45.21 -17.35 19.64
CA LEU A 20 44.28 -17.31 20.79
C LEU A 20 43.18 -16.25 20.60
N GLY A 21 43.51 -15.13 19.95
CA GLY A 21 42.58 -14.04 19.67
C GLY A 21 41.44 -14.46 18.75
N LYS A 22 41.70 -15.29 17.74
CA LYS A 22 40.67 -15.85 16.85
C LYS A 22 39.65 -16.69 17.61
N TYR A 23 40.12 -17.55 18.51
CA TYR A 23 39.24 -18.38 19.35
C TYR A 23 38.47 -17.57 20.39
N LEU A 24 39.10 -16.58 21.03
CA LEU A 24 38.47 -15.74 22.03
C LEU A 24 37.38 -14.84 21.43
N ARG A 25 37.53 -14.36 20.19
CA ARG A 25 36.49 -13.55 19.51
C ARG A 25 35.17 -14.29 19.32
N VAL A 26 35.20 -15.62 19.26
CA VAL A 26 33.99 -16.45 19.09
C VAL A 26 33.50 -16.98 20.45
N LEU A 27 34.39 -17.47 21.30
CA LEU A 27 34.02 -18.14 22.56
C LEU A 27 33.72 -17.17 23.70
N LEU A 28 34.39 -16.00 23.76
CA LEU A 28 34.23 -15.05 24.84
C LEU A 28 32.84 -14.37 24.83
N PRO A 29 32.28 -13.93 23.69
CA PRO A 29 30.92 -13.41 23.66
C PRO A 29 29.89 -14.44 24.12
N LEU A 30 30.01 -15.70 23.68
CA LEU A 30 29.09 -16.76 24.09
C LEU A 30 29.20 -17.10 25.59
N ALA A 31 30.43 -17.14 26.13
CA ALA A 31 30.65 -17.30 27.57
C ALA A 31 30.03 -16.15 28.38
N TYR A 32 30.18 -14.91 27.88
CA TYR A 32 29.59 -13.73 28.50
C TYR A 32 28.06 -13.77 28.47
N THR A 33 27.46 -14.15 27.34
CA THR A 33 26.00 -14.36 27.24
C THR A 33 25.51 -15.39 28.25
N VAL A 34 26.22 -16.51 28.40
CA VAL A 34 25.89 -17.55 29.40
C VAL A 34 25.97 -17.00 30.82
N GLU A 35 27.01 -16.23 31.14
CA GLU A 35 27.17 -15.65 32.47
C GLU A 35 26.09 -14.60 32.79
N ALA A 36 25.80 -13.71 31.84
CA ALA A 36 24.73 -12.72 31.97
C ALA A 36 23.35 -13.39 32.14
N TYR A 37 23.07 -14.44 31.37
CA TYR A 37 21.83 -15.23 31.48
C TYR A 37 21.70 -15.88 32.86
N ARG A 38 22.77 -16.52 33.37
CA ARG A 38 22.79 -17.13 34.71
C ARG A 38 22.57 -16.13 35.84
N ARG A 39 23.01 -14.88 35.66
CA ARG A 39 22.79 -13.79 36.63
C ARG A 39 21.39 -13.18 36.54
N GLY A 40 20.56 -13.61 35.58
CA GLY A 40 19.26 -13.01 35.31
C GLY A 40 19.34 -11.61 34.68
N GLU A 41 20.53 -11.23 34.18
CA GLU A 41 20.78 -9.95 33.52
C GLU A 41 20.38 -9.97 32.04
N LEU A 42 20.14 -11.17 31.49
CA LEU A 42 19.81 -11.38 30.08
C LEU A 42 18.54 -12.26 29.98
N PRO A 43 17.48 -11.81 29.28
CA PRO A 43 16.24 -12.58 29.14
C PRO A 43 16.43 -13.76 28.18
N LYS A 44 15.56 -14.78 28.28
CA LYS A 44 15.61 -16.00 27.45
C LYS A 44 15.54 -15.71 25.94
N GLU A 45 14.86 -14.64 25.55
CA GLU A 45 14.77 -14.18 24.16
C GLU A 45 16.10 -13.65 23.62
N GLU A 46 16.87 -12.89 24.41
CA GLU A 46 18.22 -12.46 24.02
C GLU A 46 19.20 -13.63 23.95
N ALA A 47 19.03 -14.63 24.83
CA ALA A 47 19.80 -15.88 24.77
C ALA A 47 19.51 -16.65 23.47
N ALA A 48 18.23 -16.69 23.06
CA ALA A 48 17.83 -17.31 21.79
C ALA A 48 18.39 -16.55 20.59
N LEU A 49 18.38 -15.21 20.62
CA LEU A 49 18.98 -14.38 19.57
C LEU A 49 20.48 -14.68 19.40
N ALA A 50 21.23 -14.88 20.48
CA ALA A 50 22.64 -15.26 20.38
C ALA A 50 22.86 -16.58 19.62
N VAL A 51 21.97 -17.57 19.82
CA VAL A 51 21.98 -18.83 19.05
C VAL A 51 21.61 -18.59 17.59
N VAL A 52 20.58 -17.78 17.33
CA VAL A 52 20.17 -17.39 15.96
C VAL A 52 21.31 -16.70 15.22
N PHE A 53 22.01 -15.75 15.84
CA PHE A 53 23.14 -15.07 15.21
C PHE A 53 24.23 -16.07 14.78
N ALA A 54 24.57 -17.04 15.63
CA ALA A 54 25.53 -18.08 15.25
C ALA A 54 25.06 -18.92 14.06
N VAL A 55 23.76 -19.24 13.99
CA VAL A 55 23.14 -19.95 12.87
C VAL A 55 23.19 -19.13 11.58
N LEU A 56 23.00 -17.81 11.65
CA LEU A 56 23.05 -16.95 10.46
C LEU A 56 24.45 -16.99 9.82
N TYR A 57 25.52 -16.97 10.62
CA TYR A 57 26.90 -17.06 10.15
C TYR A 57 27.28 -18.49 9.72
N ASP A 58 27.23 -19.45 10.64
CA ASP A 58 27.83 -20.78 10.46
C ASP A 58 26.79 -21.91 10.34
N GLY A 59 25.51 -21.57 10.16
CA GLY A 59 24.43 -22.55 10.08
C GLY A 59 23.76 -22.68 8.71
N SER A 60 22.78 -23.58 8.67
CA SER A 60 21.82 -23.76 7.58
C SER A 60 20.42 -23.78 8.17
N VAL A 61 19.48 -23.12 7.51
CA VAL A 61 18.08 -23.05 7.93
C VAL A 61 17.22 -23.70 6.86
N TYR A 62 16.40 -24.66 7.27
CA TYR A 62 15.38 -25.32 6.47
C TYR A 62 14.04 -25.19 7.18
N ARG A 63 12.95 -25.30 6.43
CA ARG A 63 11.57 -25.10 6.91
C ARG A 63 11.20 -25.82 8.22
N SER A 64 11.84 -26.95 8.53
CA SER A 64 11.58 -27.73 9.75
C SER A 64 12.84 -28.09 10.54
N GLU A 65 13.97 -27.46 10.23
CA GLU A 65 15.25 -27.84 10.80
C GLU A 65 16.25 -26.67 10.78
N ILE A 66 16.87 -26.39 11.93
CA ILE A 66 18.01 -25.48 12.03
C ILE A 66 19.27 -26.28 12.32
N ARG A 67 20.32 -26.06 11.53
CA ARG A 67 21.65 -26.66 11.73
C ARG A 67 22.65 -25.57 12.05
N LEU A 68 23.43 -25.74 13.11
CA LEU A 68 24.63 -24.96 13.38
C LEU A 68 25.86 -25.82 13.08
N ALA A 69 26.70 -25.38 12.13
CA ALA A 69 27.97 -26.04 11.90
C ALA A 69 29.01 -25.54 12.89
N VAL A 70 29.60 -26.47 13.64
CA VAL A 70 30.62 -26.21 14.65
C VAL A 70 31.89 -26.91 14.20
N GLY A 71 32.83 -26.16 13.60
CA GLY A 71 34.05 -26.73 13.05
C GLY A 71 34.97 -25.72 12.37
N GLY A 72 36.05 -26.20 11.77
CA GLY A 72 37.11 -25.37 11.18
C GLY A 72 38.34 -24.99 12.03
N PRO A 73 38.49 -25.31 13.34
CA PRO A 73 39.69 -24.90 14.06
C PRO A 73 40.94 -25.65 13.57
N GLU A 74 40.76 -26.88 13.07
CA GLU A 74 41.81 -27.73 12.50
C GLU A 74 42.33 -27.26 11.13
N LYS A 75 41.69 -26.26 10.51
CA LYS A 75 42.22 -25.59 9.31
C LYS A 75 43.32 -24.57 9.66
N GLU A 76 43.52 -24.26 10.93
CA GLU A 76 44.68 -23.49 11.36
C GLU A 76 45.95 -24.36 11.33
N GLU A 77 47.07 -23.76 10.95
CA GLU A 77 48.37 -24.45 10.83
C GLU A 77 48.82 -25.14 12.14
N LYS A 78 48.35 -24.65 13.29
CA LYS A 78 48.56 -25.23 14.63
C LYS A 78 47.31 -25.01 15.51
N PRO A 79 46.31 -25.89 15.45
CA PRO A 79 45.04 -25.70 16.16
C PRO A 79 45.24 -25.78 17.68
N ILE A 80 44.72 -24.78 18.41
CA ILE A 80 44.76 -24.77 19.89
C ILE A 80 43.60 -25.61 20.47
N MET A 81 42.54 -25.79 19.69
CA MET A 81 41.37 -26.61 20.00
C MET A 81 40.98 -27.46 18.80
N THR A 82 40.41 -28.63 19.05
CA THR A 82 39.81 -29.47 17.99
C THR A 82 38.34 -29.10 17.79
N ARG A 83 37.73 -29.58 16.69
CA ARG A 83 36.29 -29.40 16.48
C ARG A 83 35.44 -30.02 17.61
N ASP A 84 35.94 -31.07 18.25
CA ASP A 84 35.26 -31.75 19.37
C ASP A 84 35.20 -30.82 20.59
N HIS A 85 36.29 -30.12 20.91
CA HIS A 85 36.34 -29.13 21.99
C HIS A 85 35.35 -27.98 21.75
N PHE A 86 35.28 -27.49 20.51
CA PHE A 86 34.32 -26.45 20.10
C PHE A 86 32.87 -26.93 20.22
N THR A 87 32.60 -28.17 19.83
CA THR A 87 31.27 -28.78 19.94
C THR A 87 30.84 -28.90 21.39
N VAL A 88 31.73 -29.40 22.27
CA VAL A 88 31.45 -29.50 23.71
C VAL A 88 31.17 -28.14 24.32
N PHE A 89 31.91 -27.10 23.93
CA PHE A 89 31.65 -25.74 24.41
C PHE A 89 30.28 -25.22 23.97
N TRP A 90 29.89 -25.45 22.71
CA TRP A 90 28.57 -25.10 22.22
C TRP A 90 27.45 -25.86 22.93
N LEU A 91 27.62 -27.17 23.15
CA LEU A 91 26.64 -27.97 23.89
C LEU A 91 26.51 -27.53 25.35
N TRP A 92 27.63 -27.15 25.98
CA TRP A 92 27.60 -26.52 27.29
C TRP A 92 26.83 -25.21 27.25
N ALA A 93 27.18 -24.30 26.35
CA ALA A 93 26.54 -22.99 26.25
C ALA A 93 25.03 -23.11 26.00
N LEU A 94 24.61 -23.95 25.06
CA LEU A 94 23.19 -24.21 24.79
C LEU A 94 22.46 -24.70 26.04
N ARG A 95 23.03 -25.68 26.76
CA ARG A 95 22.46 -26.19 28.01
C ARG A 95 22.28 -25.07 29.04
N GLU A 96 23.29 -24.22 29.22
CA GLU A 96 23.23 -23.12 30.19
C GLU A 96 22.23 -22.03 29.79
N LEU A 97 22.04 -21.80 28.50
CA LEU A 97 21.02 -20.90 27.96
C LEU A 97 19.61 -21.53 27.97
N GLY A 98 19.48 -22.78 28.42
CA GLY A 98 18.20 -23.50 28.49
C GLY A 98 17.73 -24.07 27.16
N PHE A 99 18.63 -24.28 26.20
CA PHE A 99 18.37 -24.90 24.90
C PHE A 99 19.00 -26.29 24.83
N LYS A 100 18.30 -27.19 24.17
CA LYS A 100 18.77 -28.55 23.91
C LYS A 100 18.68 -28.80 22.41
N PRO A 101 19.75 -29.29 21.76
CA PRO A 101 19.65 -29.73 20.36
C PRO A 101 18.99 -31.11 20.29
N SER A 102 18.29 -31.39 19.19
CA SER A 102 17.70 -32.70 18.90
C SER A 102 18.78 -33.75 18.59
N ALA A 103 19.84 -33.34 17.90
CA ALA A 103 20.93 -34.24 17.52
C ALA A 103 22.25 -33.49 17.31
N VAL A 104 23.36 -34.24 17.37
CA VAL A 104 24.69 -33.78 16.96
C VAL A 104 25.27 -34.79 15.98
N TYR A 105 25.51 -34.37 14.73
CA TYR A 105 26.09 -35.23 13.71
C TYR A 105 27.58 -34.93 13.52
N ARG A 106 28.38 -35.98 13.40
CA ARG A 106 29.81 -35.88 13.09
C ARG A 106 30.02 -35.72 11.59
N GLY A 107 30.54 -34.58 11.15
CA GLY A 107 30.93 -34.33 9.76
C GLY A 107 32.43 -34.36 9.52
N VAL A 108 32.84 -34.41 8.26
CA VAL A 108 34.25 -34.52 7.83
C VAL A 108 35.07 -33.27 8.18
N GLY A 109 34.46 -32.08 8.22
CA GLY A 109 35.12 -30.80 8.58
C GLY A 109 34.49 -30.00 9.72
N ALA A 110 33.26 -30.32 10.10
CA ALA A 110 32.52 -29.69 11.19
C ALA A 110 31.51 -30.68 11.78
N HIS A 111 31.17 -30.51 13.05
CA HIS A 111 30.00 -31.15 13.63
C HIS A 111 28.76 -30.31 13.35
N LEU A 112 27.59 -30.95 13.23
CA LEU A 112 26.33 -30.27 13.02
C LEU A 112 25.47 -30.43 14.27
N VAL A 113 25.22 -29.32 14.95
CA VAL A 113 24.26 -29.24 16.06
C VAL A 113 22.89 -28.94 15.44
N VAL A 114 21.89 -29.80 15.66
CA VAL A 114 20.61 -29.77 14.95
C VAL A 114 19.46 -29.52 15.92
N PHE A 115 18.57 -28.60 15.54
CA PHE A 115 17.27 -28.36 16.18
C PHE A 115 16.15 -28.79 15.22
N LYS A 116 15.30 -29.70 15.67
CA LYS A 116 14.14 -30.23 14.93
C LYS A 116 13.02 -30.58 15.90
N GLY A 117 11.78 -30.64 15.44
CA GLY A 117 10.64 -31.06 16.27
C GLY A 117 10.49 -30.20 17.53
N ASP A 118 10.35 -30.84 18.69
CA ASP A 118 10.09 -30.14 19.96
C ASP A 118 11.23 -29.21 20.38
N GLU A 119 12.50 -29.60 20.16
CA GLU A 119 13.62 -28.72 20.49
C GLU A 119 13.69 -27.48 19.59
N LEU A 120 13.25 -27.60 18.33
CA LEU A 120 13.09 -26.44 17.45
C LEU A 120 11.95 -25.55 17.93
N ASN A 121 10.81 -26.13 18.33
CA ASN A 121 9.68 -25.37 18.87
C ASN A 121 10.07 -24.61 20.14
N GLU A 122 10.86 -25.19 21.05
CA GLU A 122 11.37 -24.49 22.24
C GLU A 122 12.29 -23.32 21.89
N LEU A 123 13.10 -23.47 20.84
CA LEU A 123 13.93 -22.37 20.33
C LEU A 123 13.05 -21.26 19.72
N LEU A 124 12.10 -21.60 18.84
CA LEU A 124 11.18 -20.65 18.22
C LEU A 124 10.29 -19.94 19.26
N LYS A 125 9.85 -20.65 20.31
CA LYS A 125 9.13 -20.10 21.46
C LYS A 125 9.93 -19.01 22.17
N ALA A 126 11.23 -19.24 22.37
CA ALA A 126 12.11 -18.26 22.97
C ALA A 126 12.39 -17.06 22.03
N ILE A 127 12.35 -17.28 20.71
CA ILE A 127 12.56 -16.22 19.70
C ILE A 127 11.29 -15.37 19.50
N ALA A 128 10.09 -15.93 19.67
CA ALA A 128 8.83 -15.24 19.38
C ALA A 128 8.69 -13.83 20.00
N PRO A 129 9.11 -13.57 21.26
CA PRO A 129 9.12 -12.22 21.82
C PRO A 129 10.06 -11.23 21.09
N ALA A 130 11.16 -11.74 20.52
CA ALA A 130 12.16 -10.97 19.79
C ALA A 130 11.86 -10.77 18.29
N LEU A 131 10.70 -11.25 17.81
CA LEU A 131 10.27 -11.07 16.43
C LEU A 131 10.29 -9.60 15.95
N PRO A 132 9.90 -8.59 16.77
CA PRO A 132 10.07 -7.18 16.39
C PRO A 132 11.52 -6.80 16.08
N ALA A 133 12.48 -7.24 16.91
CA ALA A 133 13.91 -6.96 16.70
C ALA A 133 14.44 -7.65 15.44
N LEU A 134 13.95 -8.86 15.11
CA LEU A 134 14.30 -9.55 13.87
C LEU A 134 13.77 -8.81 12.63
N TYR A 135 12.57 -8.24 12.70
CA TYR A 135 12.06 -7.39 11.62
C TYR A 135 12.89 -6.11 11.46
N GLU A 136 13.18 -5.41 12.56
CA GLU A 136 14.04 -4.21 12.51
C GLU A 136 15.40 -4.54 11.90
N PHE A 137 15.99 -5.68 12.26
CA PHE A 137 17.26 -6.13 11.70
C PHE A 137 17.16 -6.45 10.21
N ARG A 138 16.12 -7.18 9.78
CA ARG A 138 15.86 -7.47 8.36
C ARG A 138 15.69 -6.18 7.56
N ASP A 139 14.91 -5.24 8.07
CA ASP A 139 14.57 -4.00 7.38
C ASP A 139 15.82 -3.10 7.28
N ALA A 140 16.62 -2.96 8.34
CA ALA A 140 17.89 -2.25 8.31
C ALA A 140 18.90 -2.86 7.32
N LEU A 141 18.95 -4.20 7.24
CA LEU A 141 19.77 -4.89 6.25
C LEU A 141 19.26 -4.69 4.82
N ALA A 142 17.94 -4.64 4.63
CA ALA A 142 17.34 -4.36 3.34
C ALA A 142 17.67 -2.93 2.87
N GLU A 143 17.62 -1.93 3.76
CA GLU A 143 18.06 -0.57 3.49
C GLU A 143 19.55 -0.51 3.13
N PHE A 144 20.40 -1.22 3.89
CA PHE A 144 21.83 -1.34 3.58
C PHE A 144 22.03 -1.95 2.18
N ALA A 145 21.30 -3.01 1.84
CA ALA A 145 21.42 -3.66 0.54
C ALA A 145 20.99 -2.73 -0.61
N ASP A 146 19.91 -1.95 -0.44
CA ASP A 146 19.49 -0.95 -1.42
C ASP A 146 20.56 0.13 -1.60
N ALA A 147 21.09 0.68 -0.51
CA ALA A 147 22.15 1.69 -0.55
C ALA A 147 23.43 1.14 -1.19
N PHE A 148 23.83 -0.09 -0.83
CA PHE A 148 24.99 -0.77 -1.40
C PHE A 148 24.81 -0.99 -2.91
N ARG A 149 23.64 -1.45 -3.36
CA ARG A 149 23.34 -1.65 -4.78
C ARG A 149 23.44 -0.33 -5.55
N THR A 150 22.90 0.76 -5.01
CA THR A 150 23.00 2.09 -5.65
C THR A 150 24.45 2.54 -5.76
N ILE A 151 25.20 2.53 -4.66
CA ILE A 151 26.59 2.99 -4.64
C ILE A 151 27.48 2.10 -5.52
N SER A 152 27.37 0.78 -5.39
CA SER A 152 28.17 -0.16 -6.18
C SER A 152 27.83 -0.09 -7.66
N GLY A 153 26.55 0.03 -8.02
CA GLY A 153 26.10 0.22 -9.40
C GLY A 153 26.69 1.48 -10.03
N GLU A 154 26.65 2.61 -9.32
CA GLU A 154 27.25 3.86 -9.79
C GLU A 154 28.77 3.77 -9.94
N VAL A 155 29.46 3.21 -8.94
CA VAL A 155 30.93 3.09 -8.94
C VAL A 155 31.40 2.12 -10.03
N VAL A 156 30.74 0.97 -10.19
CA VAL A 156 31.11 -0.04 -11.20
C VAL A 156 30.81 0.47 -12.60
N LYS A 157 29.65 1.10 -12.83
CA LYS A 157 29.31 1.71 -14.12
C LYS A 157 30.31 2.82 -14.49
N ARG A 158 30.68 3.68 -13.54
CA ARG A 158 31.67 4.74 -13.77
C ARG A 158 33.07 4.20 -14.06
N LYS A 159 33.51 3.16 -13.33
CA LYS A 159 34.89 2.66 -13.42
C LYS A 159 35.10 1.65 -14.54
N TYR A 160 34.09 0.84 -14.85
CA TYR A 160 34.22 -0.29 -15.77
C TYR A 160 33.21 -0.28 -16.93
N GLY A 161 32.25 0.64 -16.97
CA GLY A 161 31.25 0.74 -18.05
C GLY A 161 30.23 -0.42 -18.07
N VAL A 162 30.19 -1.24 -17.02
CA VAL A 162 29.30 -2.42 -16.91
C VAL A 162 28.15 -2.10 -15.97
N GLU A 163 26.94 -2.57 -16.30
CA GLU A 163 25.81 -2.56 -15.38
C GLU A 163 25.95 -3.72 -14.37
N TRP A 164 26.10 -3.37 -13.09
CA TRP A 164 26.28 -4.31 -12.00
C TRP A 164 24.92 -4.79 -11.48
N THR A 165 24.66 -6.09 -11.54
CA THR A 165 23.36 -6.71 -11.19
C THR A 165 23.38 -7.54 -9.91
N TYR A 166 24.52 -7.59 -9.20
CA TYR A 166 24.63 -8.35 -7.96
C TYR A 166 23.84 -7.69 -6.83
N ASP A 167 22.96 -8.46 -6.19
CA ASP A 167 22.15 -8.06 -5.06
C ASP A 167 22.60 -8.84 -3.81
N VAL A 168 23.04 -8.11 -2.77
CA VAL A 168 23.47 -8.69 -1.49
C VAL A 168 22.33 -9.44 -0.81
N ARG A 169 21.07 -9.17 -1.16
CA ARG A 169 19.90 -9.93 -0.68
C ARG A 169 19.90 -11.39 -1.13
N GLU A 170 20.62 -11.72 -2.19
CA GLU A 170 20.77 -13.11 -2.65
C GLU A 170 21.73 -13.93 -1.77
N GLU A 171 22.49 -13.26 -0.89
CA GLU A 171 23.41 -13.90 0.03
C GLU A 171 22.70 -14.81 1.04
N SER A 172 23.39 -15.87 1.44
CA SER A 172 22.84 -16.92 2.31
C SER A 172 22.35 -16.36 3.66
N PHE A 173 22.94 -15.28 4.16
CA PHE A 173 22.56 -14.63 5.40
C PHE A 173 21.11 -14.10 5.37
N PHE A 174 20.72 -13.37 4.32
CA PHE A 174 19.37 -12.81 4.17
C PHE A 174 18.30 -13.89 4.06
N LYS A 175 18.62 -14.96 3.32
CA LYS A 175 17.74 -16.13 3.15
C LYS A 175 17.51 -16.84 4.49
N LYS A 176 18.57 -17.09 5.27
CA LYS A 176 18.47 -17.71 6.60
C LYS A 176 17.66 -16.86 7.58
N LEU A 177 17.89 -15.53 7.61
CA LEU A 177 17.14 -14.63 8.49
C LEU A 177 15.65 -14.62 8.14
N SER A 178 15.32 -14.52 6.85
CA SER A 178 13.93 -14.54 6.40
C SER A 178 13.24 -15.87 6.74
N GLU A 179 13.93 -17.00 6.58
CA GLU A 179 13.40 -18.32 6.94
C GLU A 179 13.18 -18.46 8.45
N ILE A 180 14.10 -18.01 9.30
CA ILE A 180 13.92 -18.01 10.77
C ILE A 180 12.72 -17.15 11.19
N ILE A 181 12.57 -15.97 10.59
CA ILE A 181 11.39 -15.11 10.81
C ILE A 181 10.12 -15.87 10.44
N THR A 182 10.11 -16.52 9.27
CA THR A 182 8.95 -17.26 8.77
C THR A 182 8.59 -18.44 9.68
N MET A 183 9.59 -19.21 10.13
CA MET A 183 9.39 -20.30 11.10
C MET A 183 8.83 -19.79 12.43
N THR A 184 9.30 -18.63 12.89
CA THR A 184 8.82 -18.01 14.13
C THR A 184 7.39 -17.48 13.96
N GLU A 185 7.06 -16.89 12.82
CA GLU A 185 5.69 -16.48 12.46
C GLU A 185 4.75 -17.69 12.43
N ASP A 186 5.16 -18.79 11.79
CA ASP A 186 4.39 -20.05 11.73
C ASP A 186 4.17 -20.64 13.12
N TYR A 187 5.15 -20.55 14.02
CA TYR A 187 4.97 -20.93 15.42
C TYR A 187 3.94 -20.03 16.12
N VAL A 188 4.04 -18.70 15.96
CA VAL A 188 3.10 -17.73 16.54
C VAL A 188 1.69 -17.85 15.97
N ARG A 189 1.53 -18.30 14.72
CA ARG A 189 0.21 -18.55 14.09
C ARG A 189 -0.64 -19.57 14.84
N ASN A 190 -0.04 -20.44 15.66
CA ASN A 190 -0.76 -21.39 16.51
C ASN A 190 -1.29 -20.75 17.81
N VAL A 191 -1.25 -19.42 17.93
CA VAL A 191 -1.78 -18.71 19.10
C VAL A 191 -3.27 -18.97 19.28
N THR A 192 -3.65 -19.35 20.50
CA THR A 192 -5.05 -19.42 20.88
C THR A 192 -5.55 -18.01 21.18
N VAL A 193 -6.68 -17.63 20.59
CA VAL A 193 -7.30 -16.31 20.81
C VAL A 193 -8.56 -16.50 21.64
N GLU A 194 -8.63 -15.86 22.79
CA GLU A 194 -9.75 -15.96 23.72
C GLU A 194 -10.39 -14.59 23.96
N ARG A 195 -11.72 -14.56 23.91
CA ARG A 195 -12.52 -13.37 24.24
C ARG A 195 -12.96 -13.44 25.70
N GLY A 196 -12.69 -12.38 26.46
CA GLY A 196 -13.28 -12.16 27.78
C GLY A 196 -14.77 -11.74 27.70
N PRO A 197 -15.48 -11.69 28.84
CA PRO A 197 -16.89 -11.30 28.86
C PRO A 197 -17.08 -9.86 28.35
N LEU A 198 -18.26 -9.58 27.79
CA LEU A 198 -18.63 -8.22 27.40
C LEU A 198 -18.90 -7.37 28.64
N ASP A 199 -18.09 -6.34 28.82
CA ASP A 199 -18.24 -5.31 29.84
C ASP A 199 -19.00 -4.12 29.26
N THR A 200 -20.19 -3.87 29.80
CA THR A 200 -21.08 -2.76 29.44
C THR A 200 -21.16 -1.69 30.54
N SER A 201 -20.34 -1.79 31.60
CA SER A 201 -20.36 -0.85 32.74
C SER A 201 -19.75 0.52 32.42
N GLY A 202 -18.94 0.58 31.36
CA GLY A 202 -18.29 1.80 30.89
C GLY A 202 -19.08 2.55 29.83
N ARG A 203 -18.52 3.68 29.36
CA ARG A 203 -19.12 4.52 28.31
C ARG A 203 -19.30 3.79 26.98
N LEU A 204 -18.42 2.84 26.67
CA LEU A 204 -18.47 2.03 25.45
C LEU A 204 -18.44 0.55 25.84
N PRO A 205 -19.33 -0.30 25.28
CA PRO A 205 -19.25 -1.74 25.44
C PRO A 205 -17.89 -2.26 24.96
N LYS A 206 -17.26 -3.13 25.74
CA LYS A 206 -15.91 -3.62 25.44
C LYS A 206 -15.67 -5.06 25.88
N ALA A 207 -14.73 -5.74 25.25
CA ALA A 207 -14.24 -7.05 25.67
C ALA A 207 -12.71 -7.12 25.51
N VAL A 208 -12.04 -7.80 26.43
CA VAL A 208 -10.58 -8.05 26.34
C VAL A 208 -10.36 -9.29 25.49
N ILE A 209 -9.59 -9.16 24.41
CA ILE A 209 -9.13 -10.27 23.58
C ILE A 209 -7.72 -10.63 24.00
N ARG A 210 -7.51 -11.89 24.42
CA ARG A 210 -6.23 -12.41 24.89
C ARG A 210 -5.63 -13.35 23.85
N PHE A 211 -4.34 -13.19 23.63
CA PHE A 211 -3.52 -14.05 22.79
C PHE A 211 -2.71 -14.96 23.70
N LYS A 212 -2.86 -16.27 23.53
CA LYS A 212 -2.18 -17.28 24.35
C LYS A 212 -1.31 -18.22 23.51
N LEU A 213 -0.06 -18.38 23.93
CA LEU A 213 0.85 -19.41 23.41
C LEU A 213 1.07 -20.43 24.53
N ASP A 214 0.87 -21.71 24.22
CA ASP A 214 0.97 -22.81 25.19
C ASP A 214 0.15 -22.60 26.48
N GLY A 215 -1.01 -21.92 26.36
CA GLY A 215 -1.90 -21.61 27.48
C GLY A 215 -1.55 -20.34 28.28
N GLU A 216 -0.39 -19.71 28.03
CA GLU A 216 0.04 -18.49 28.70
C GLU A 216 -0.34 -17.23 27.91
N GLU A 217 -0.88 -16.21 28.59
CA GLU A 217 -1.18 -14.92 27.95
C GLU A 217 0.11 -14.20 27.55
N VAL A 218 0.31 -14.04 26.24
CA VAL A 218 1.48 -13.36 25.66
C VAL A 218 1.19 -11.92 25.26
N ALA A 219 -0.06 -11.60 24.96
CA ALA A 219 -0.54 -10.25 24.67
C ALA A 219 -2.06 -10.15 24.83
N HIS A 220 -2.59 -8.93 24.87
CA HIS A 220 -4.02 -8.68 24.76
C HIS A 220 -4.31 -7.37 24.03
N ILE A 221 -5.53 -7.25 23.51
CA ILE A 221 -6.08 -6.03 22.94
C ILE A 221 -7.53 -5.86 23.40
N ILE A 222 -8.00 -4.63 23.60
CA ILE A 222 -9.37 -4.37 24.03
C ILE A 222 -10.20 -4.03 22.80
N MET A 223 -11.26 -4.79 22.56
CA MET A 223 -12.24 -4.54 21.50
C MET A 223 -13.40 -3.71 22.05
N TYR A 224 -13.80 -2.69 21.31
CA TYR A 224 -14.84 -1.73 21.66
C TYR A 224 -15.90 -1.67 20.56
N TRP A 225 -17.13 -1.39 20.98
CA TRP A 225 -18.18 -0.85 20.12
C TRP A 225 -18.27 0.66 20.32
N THR A 226 -18.07 1.45 19.26
CA THR A 226 -18.09 2.93 19.33
C THR A 226 -19.48 3.53 19.15
N GLY A 227 -20.49 2.70 18.85
CA GLY A 227 -21.83 3.13 18.42
C GLY A 227 -22.04 3.03 16.91
N ASP A 228 -20.96 3.11 16.14
CA ASP A 228 -20.96 3.06 14.69
C ASP A 228 -19.94 2.07 14.12
N ALA A 229 -18.91 1.67 14.88
CA ALA A 229 -17.83 0.83 14.38
C ALA A 229 -17.22 -0.08 15.46
N LEU A 230 -16.50 -1.10 15.00
CA LEU A 230 -15.60 -1.88 15.85
C LEU A 230 -14.25 -1.16 15.94
N LEU A 231 -13.69 -1.14 17.14
CA LEU A 231 -12.38 -0.56 17.40
C LEU A 231 -11.61 -1.48 18.34
N ALA A 232 -10.43 -1.95 17.94
CA ALA A 232 -9.55 -2.69 18.82
C ALA A 232 -8.36 -1.81 19.18
N GLN A 233 -8.07 -1.67 20.47
CA GLN A 233 -7.02 -0.78 20.95
C GLN A 233 -6.24 -1.41 22.12
N PHE A 234 -4.93 -1.21 22.08
CA PHE A 234 -4.01 -1.45 23.19
C PHE A 234 -3.28 -0.15 23.52
N GLY A 235 -2.99 0.08 24.81
CA GLY A 235 -2.15 1.19 25.26
C GLY A 235 -1.24 0.75 26.39
N GLY A 236 0.07 0.97 26.25
CA GLY A 236 1.04 0.53 27.25
C GLY A 236 2.49 0.89 26.93
N TYR A 237 3.40 0.04 27.40
CA TYR A 237 4.84 0.15 27.14
C TYR A 237 5.17 -0.24 25.69
N ARG A 238 6.30 0.28 25.19
CA ARG A 238 6.76 0.09 23.80
C ARG A 238 6.87 -1.39 23.44
N GLU A 239 7.61 -2.14 24.25
CA GLU A 239 7.87 -3.57 24.07
C GLU A 239 6.58 -4.39 23.96
N LYS A 240 5.59 -4.12 24.83
CA LYS A 240 4.29 -4.80 24.77
C LYS A 240 3.47 -4.43 23.54
N ALA A 241 3.55 -3.18 23.09
CA ALA A 241 2.89 -2.73 21.86
C ALA A 241 3.54 -3.36 20.61
N GLU A 242 4.87 -3.44 20.56
CA GLU A 242 5.62 -4.08 19.47
C GLU A 242 5.35 -5.58 19.42
N ARG A 243 5.34 -6.26 20.57
CA ARG A 243 4.97 -7.68 20.66
C ARG A 243 3.53 -7.95 20.22
N LEU A 244 2.58 -7.09 20.60
CA LEU A 244 1.20 -7.22 20.12
C LEU A 244 1.10 -7.00 18.60
N ALA A 245 1.82 -6.00 18.09
CA ALA A 245 1.81 -5.71 16.65
C ALA A 245 2.44 -6.86 15.84
N SER A 246 3.51 -7.50 16.33
CA SER A 246 4.09 -8.66 15.66
C SER A 246 3.13 -9.85 15.64
N ILE A 247 2.45 -10.14 16.76
CA ILE A 247 1.42 -11.19 16.81
C ILE A 247 0.33 -10.91 15.78
N ILE A 248 -0.23 -9.69 15.75
CA ILE A 248 -1.28 -9.33 14.77
C ILE A 248 -0.79 -9.51 13.33
N LYS A 249 0.45 -9.11 13.03
CA LYS A 249 1.08 -9.32 11.72
C LYS A 249 1.22 -10.79 11.36
N SER A 250 1.66 -11.64 12.31
CA SER A 250 1.75 -13.08 12.11
C SER A 250 0.38 -13.73 11.82
N LEU A 251 -0.71 -13.17 12.37
CA LEU A 251 -2.08 -13.59 12.09
C LEU A 251 -2.66 -13.03 10.78
N GLY A 252 -1.86 -12.30 10.00
CA GLY A 252 -2.24 -11.71 8.72
C GLY A 252 -2.92 -10.34 8.82
N GLY A 253 -2.87 -9.68 9.97
CA GLY A 253 -3.36 -8.31 10.14
C GLY A 253 -2.30 -7.24 9.92
N GLU A 254 -2.74 -6.01 9.70
CA GLU A 254 -1.86 -4.85 9.71
C GLU A 254 -1.91 -4.14 11.06
N ALA A 255 -0.76 -4.02 11.72
CA ALA A 255 -0.64 -3.32 13.00
C ALA A 255 0.53 -2.35 13.01
N GLU A 256 0.23 -1.08 13.31
CA GLU A 256 1.22 -0.03 13.51
C GLU A 256 1.32 0.36 14.99
N VAL A 257 2.55 0.55 15.45
CA VAL A 257 2.86 0.99 16.80
C VAL A 257 3.05 2.51 16.79
N LYS A 258 2.16 3.23 17.49
CA LYS A 258 2.14 4.71 17.50
C LYS A 258 2.40 5.24 18.89
N ARG A 259 3.24 6.28 18.99
CA ARG A 259 3.44 6.99 20.25
C ARG A 259 2.24 7.87 20.56
N ALA A 260 1.61 7.65 21.71
CA ALA A 260 0.47 8.43 22.19
C ALA A 260 0.73 8.95 23.61
N GLY A 261 1.08 10.23 23.72
CA GLY A 261 1.43 10.84 25.01
C GLY A 261 2.70 10.22 25.61
N LYS A 262 2.56 9.60 26.79
CA LYS A 262 3.66 8.90 27.49
C LYS A 262 3.75 7.40 27.13
N GLY A 263 2.79 6.85 26.40
CA GLY A 263 2.73 5.43 26.07
C GLY A 263 2.74 5.16 24.57
N TRP A 264 2.62 3.88 24.25
CA TRP A 264 2.55 3.35 22.89
C TRP A 264 1.21 2.65 22.68
N VAL A 265 0.63 2.83 21.49
CA VAL A 265 -0.70 2.37 21.14
C VAL A 265 -0.64 1.53 19.87
N VAL A 266 -1.37 0.42 19.89
CA VAL A 266 -1.76 -0.35 18.69
C VAL A 266 -3.26 -0.18 18.54
N GLN A 267 -3.71 0.14 17.32
CA GLN A 267 -5.11 0.41 17.04
C GLN A 267 -5.52 -0.21 15.70
N LEU A 268 -6.60 -0.99 15.72
CA LEU A 268 -7.24 -1.56 14.53
C LEU A 268 -8.65 -0.98 14.37
N THR A 269 -8.96 -0.51 13.17
CA THR A 269 -10.33 -0.13 12.77
C THR A 269 -11.14 -1.37 12.41
N THR A 270 -12.45 -1.24 12.18
CA THR A 270 -13.28 -2.35 11.68
C THR A 270 -12.62 -3.10 10.52
N ASN A 271 -12.07 -2.38 9.52
CA ASN A 271 -11.41 -3.00 8.38
C ASN A 271 -10.15 -3.77 8.78
N GLY A 272 -9.34 -3.23 9.70
CA GLY A 272 -8.16 -3.93 10.22
C GLY A 272 -8.51 -5.15 11.08
N ILE A 273 -9.62 -5.08 11.83
CA ILE A 273 -10.13 -6.18 12.64
C ILE A 273 -10.59 -7.32 11.73
N ILE A 274 -11.41 -7.02 10.72
CA ILE A 274 -11.88 -8.06 9.79
C ILE A 274 -10.76 -8.50 8.84
N ALA A 275 -9.71 -7.72 8.57
CA ALA A 275 -8.61 -8.20 7.72
C ALA A 275 -7.90 -9.45 8.28
N ILE A 276 -7.88 -9.63 9.61
CA ILE A 276 -7.26 -10.80 10.25
C ILE A 276 -8.13 -12.05 10.06
N ARG A 277 -7.56 -13.07 9.41
CA ARG A 277 -8.28 -14.29 8.98
C ARG A 277 -8.05 -15.52 9.87
N HIS A 278 -7.36 -15.35 10.99
CA HIS A 278 -7.15 -16.42 11.97
C HIS A 278 -8.48 -16.84 12.64
N ASP A 279 -8.79 -18.14 12.65
CA ASP A 279 -10.09 -18.67 13.12
C ASP A 279 -10.42 -18.25 14.56
N GLY A 280 -9.46 -18.37 15.48
CA GLY A 280 -9.66 -17.94 16.87
C GLY A 280 -9.98 -16.44 16.99
N TRP A 281 -9.38 -15.62 16.12
CA TRP A 281 -9.65 -14.18 16.10
C TRP A 281 -11.05 -13.89 15.53
N LEU A 282 -11.41 -14.49 14.39
CA LEU A 282 -12.74 -14.33 13.80
C LEU A 282 -13.84 -14.81 14.75
N ASN A 283 -13.64 -15.92 15.46
CA ASN A 283 -14.56 -16.41 16.48
C ASN A 283 -14.70 -15.42 17.65
N ALA A 284 -13.60 -14.83 18.12
CA ALA A 284 -13.62 -13.81 19.16
C ALA A 284 -14.36 -12.54 18.72
N VAL A 285 -14.13 -12.08 17.49
CA VAL A 285 -14.84 -10.91 16.91
C VAL A 285 -16.33 -11.22 16.72
N ARG A 286 -16.65 -12.40 16.18
CA ARG A 286 -18.03 -12.83 15.95
C ARG A 286 -18.81 -12.94 17.26
N SER A 287 -18.26 -13.63 18.26
CA SER A 287 -18.87 -13.78 19.58
C SER A 287 -19.12 -12.43 20.26
N PHE A 288 -18.24 -11.45 20.06
CA PHE A 288 -18.45 -10.09 20.56
C PHE A 288 -19.65 -9.41 19.89
N VAL A 289 -19.77 -9.51 18.56
CA VAL A 289 -20.90 -8.95 17.80
C VAL A 289 -22.21 -9.64 18.16
N ASP A 290 -22.21 -10.97 18.28
CA ASP A 290 -23.38 -11.74 18.73
C ASP A 290 -23.84 -11.29 20.12
N GLU A 291 -22.92 -11.11 21.07
CA GLU A 291 -23.26 -10.67 22.43
C GLU A 291 -23.77 -9.22 22.46
N LEU A 292 -23.25 -8.33 21.60
CA LEU A 292 -23.79 -6.98 21.44
C LEU A 292 -25.25 -7.00 20.94
N TYR A 293 -25.56 -7.82 19.94
CA TYR A 293 -26.91 -7.97 19.41
C TYR A 293 -27.87 -8.56 20.47
N ASN A 294 -27.45 -9.66 21.12
CA ASN A 294 -28.27 -10.33 22.14
C ASN A 294 -28.59 -9.42 23.34
N LYS A 295 -27.71 -8.46 23.66
CA LYS A 295 -27.92 -7.46 24.71
C LYS A 295 -28.56 -6.15 24.21
N GLY A 296 -28.96 -6.08 22.93
CA GLY A 296 -29.66 -4.93 22.34
C GLY A 296 -28.78 -3.69 22.10
N TRP A 297 -27.46 -3.83 22.07
CA TRP A 297 -26.55 -2.70 21.78
C TRP A 297 -26.46 -2.34 20.29
N ILE A 298 -26.86 -3.26 19.43
CA ILE A 298 -26.94 -3.07 17.98
C ILE A 298 -28.27 -3.65 17.47
N GLY A 299 -28.85 -3.00 16.45
CA GLY A 299 -30.05 -3.51 15.77
C GLY A 299 -29.74 -4.61 14.77
N GLU A 300 -30.79 -5.29 14.29
CA GLU A 300 -30.72 -6.42 13.35
C GLU A 300 -29.97 -6.09 12.06
N GLU A 301 -30.33 -4.99 11.39
CA GLU A 301 -29.66 -4.54 10.17
C GLU A 301 -28.14 -4.36 10.36
N ARG A 302 -27.75 -3.74 11.49
CA ARG A 302 -26.34 -3.52 11.81
C ARG A 302 -25.61 -4.81 12.19
N TYR A 303 -26.28 -5.70 12.89
CA TYR A 303 -25.77 -7.03 13.20
C TYR A 303 -25.49 -7.80 11.91
N GLU A 304 -26.48 -7.92 11.01
CA GLU A 304 -26.33 -8.60 9.73
C GLU A 304 -25.20 -8.02 8.88
N GLN A 305 -25.06 -6.69 8.84
CA GLN A 305 -23.97 -6.02 8.16
C GLN A 305 -22.59 -6.40 8.74
N LEU A 306 -22.40 -6.30 10.06
CA LEU A 306 -21.14 -6.63 10.71
C LEU A 306 -20.78 -8.11 10.53
N VAL A 307 -21.78 -8.99 10.65
CA VAL A 307 -21.66 -10.42 10.40
C VAL A 307 -21.18 -10.69 8.98
N ARG A 308 -21.80 -10.07 7.99
CA ARG A 308 -21.43 -10.18 6.59
C ARG A 308 -20.01 -9.69 6.35
N ASP A 309 -19.65 -8.54 6.91
CA ASP A 309 -18.31 -7.95 6.80
C ASP A 309 -17.22 -8.84 7.43
N ILE A 310 -17.50 -9.46 8.58
CA ILE A 310 -16.60 -10.42 9.24
C ILE A 310 -16.40 -11.64 8.35
N THR A 311 -17.49 -12.23 7.85
CA THR A 311 -17.44 -13.42 6.98
C THR A 311 -16.70 -13.13 5.68
N ALA A 312 -16.98 -11.97 5.05
CA ALA A 312 -16.56 -11.70 3.69
C ALA A 312 -15.05 -11.52 3.48
N GLY A 313 -14.29 -10.98 4.43
CA GLY A 313 -12.84 -10.80 4.22
C GLY A 313 -12.29 -9.43 4.57
N PRO A 314 -11.02 -9.14 4.25
CA PRO A 314 -10.58 -7.77 3.97
C PRO A 314 -11.45 -7.12 2.86
N ASN A 315 -11.48 -5.78 2.80
CA ASN A 315 -12.17 -5.04 1.75
C ASN A 315 -11.19 -4.24 0.88
N THR A 316 -9.96 -4.71 0.77
CA THR A 316 -8.89 -3.96 0.12
C THR A 316 -8.41 -4.64 -1.15
N VAL A 317 -7.98 -3.83 -2.10
CA VAL A 317 -7.37 -4.24 -3.37
C VAL A 317 -6.11 -3.43 -3.60
N LYS A 318 -5.10 -4.03 -4.23
CA LYS A 318 -3.78 -3.38 -4.39
C LYS A 318 -3.50 -2.99 -5.84
N LEU A 319 -3.07 -1.76 -6.04
CA LEU A 319 -2.61 -1.26 -7.35
C LEU A 319 -1.44 -0.29 -7.17
N ALA A 320 -0.38 -0.48 -7.95
CA ALA A 320 0.83 0.33 -7.91
C ALA A 320 1.46 0.40 -6.50
N GLY A 321 1.37 -0.69 -5.75
CA GLY A 321 1.84 -0.73 -4.35
C GLY A 321 0.93 -0.04 -3.33
N VAL A 322 -0.19 0.57 -3.78
CA VAL A 322 -1.15 1.28 -2.93
C VAL A 322 -2.35 0.38 -2.66
N GLU A 323 -2.76 0.31 -1.39
CA GLU A 323 -3.92 -0.46 -0.95
C GLU A 323 -5.18 0.41 -0.87
N PHE A 324 -6.16 0.09 -1.70
CA PHE A 324 -7.43 0.81 -1.79
C PHE A 324 -8.51 0.04 -1.05
N SER A 325 -9.27 0.73 -0.20
CA SER A 325 -10.51 0.19 0.35
C SER A 325 -11.61 0.25 -0.70
N VAL A 326 -12.33 -0.85 -0.84
CA VAL A 326 -13.51 -1.03 -1.68
C VAL A 326 -14.74 -1.00 -0.79
N ASN A 327 -15.69 -0.13 -1.14
CA ASN A 327 -17.00 -0.13 -0.52
C ASN A 327 -18.07 0.07 -1.61
N TYR A 328 -19.31 -0.30 -1.28
CA TYR A 328 -20.47 0.05 -2.07
C TYR A 328 -21.34 1.02 -1.27
N ASN A 329 -21.75 2.10 -1.93
CA ASN A 329 -22.62 3.11 -1.35
C ASN A 329 -24.04 2.89 -1.90
N ASP A 330 -24.88 2.25 -1.10
CA ASP A 330 -26.26 1.90 -1.47
C ASP A 330 -27.11 3.13 -1.82
N ILE A 331 -26.90 4.25 -1.10
CA ILE A 331 -27.67 5.49 -1.27
C ILE A 331 -27.42 6.10 -2.65
N HIS A 332 -26.16 6.07 -3.10
CA HIS A 332 -25.77 6.64 -4.39
C HIS A 332 -25.68 5.61 -5.51
N ASN A 333 -25.85 4.32 -5.21
CA ASN A 333 -25.63 3.20 -6.14
C ASN A 333 -24.25 3.32 -6.83
N THR A 334 -23.20 3.47 -6.01
CA THR A 334 -21.83 3.69 -6.49
C THR A 334 -20.81 2.78 -5.82
N ILE A 335 -19.85 2.29 -6.62
CA ILE A 335 -18.69 1.56 -6.15
C ILE A 335 -17.61 2.59 -5.80
N GLU A 336 -17.16 2.59 -4.55
CA GLU A 336 -16.13 3.49 -4.04
C GLU A 336 -14.83 2.73 -3.83
N VAL A 337 -13.82 3.03 -4.65
CA VAL A 337 -12.45 2.51 -4.49
C VAL A 337 -11.56 3.68 -4.06
N MET A 338 -11.13 3.68 -2.79
CA MET A 338 -10.44 4.84 -2.21
C MET A 338 -9.27 4.48 -1.30
N TYR A 339 -8.28 5.36 -1.28
CA TYR A 339 -7.13 5.31 -0.38
C TYR A 339 -7.08 6.61 0.47
N ARG A 340 -6.78 6.48 1.76
CA ARG A 340 -6.78 7.59 2.72
C ARG A 340 -5.39 7.78 3.34
N PRO A 341 -4.45 8.44 2.64
CA PRO A 341 -3.10 8.61 3.15
C PRO A 341 -3.09 9.47 4.42
N GLY A 342 -2.35 9.02 5.42
CA GLY A 342 -2.19 9.72 6.70
C GLY A 342 -1.18 10.89 6.66
N SER A 343 -0.44 11.05 5.57
CA SER A 343 0.57 12.10 5.40
C SER A 343 0.62 12.62 3.97
N GLU A 344 1.17 13.82 3.80
CA GLU A 344 1.42 14.40 2.48
C GLU A 344 2.45 13.61 1.68
N THR A 345 3.46 13.04 2.34
CA THR A 345 4.45 12.15 1.71
C THR A 345 3.78 10.90 1.15
N SER A 346 2.95 10.22 1.94
CA SER A 346 2.21 9.02 1.50
C SER A 346 1.23 9.35 0.37
N LYS A 347 0.57 10.52 0.45
CA LYS A 347 -0.27 11.03 -0.64
C LYS A 347 0.54 11.17 -1.93
N ASN A 348 1.64 11.92 -1.90
CA ASN A 348 2.45 12.18 -3.10
C ASN A 348 3.06 10.90 -3.67
N ALA A 349 3.51 9.97 -2.81
CA ALA A 349 4.00 8.66 -3.23
C ALA A 349 2.91 7.87 -3.98
N ALA A 350 1.68 7.82 -3.45
CA ALA A 350 0.56 7.16 -4.12
C ALA A 350 0.22 7.82 -5.46
N LEU A 351 0.18 9.16 -5.53
CA LEU A 351 -0.08 9.88 -6.78
C LEU A 351 0.98 9.60 -7.84
N ASN A 352 2.25 9.61 -7.46
CA ASN A 352 3.36 9.32 -8.36
C ASN A 352 3.30 7.87 -8.86
N ALA A 353 2.98 6.92 -7.98
CA ALA A 353 2.83 5.52 -8.36
C ALA A 353 1.68 5.30 -9.37
N LEU A 354 0.52 5.93 -9.16
CA LEU A 354 -0.59 5.87 -10.11
C LEU A 354 -0.24 6.54 -11.46
N LYS A 355 0.42 7.71 -11.43
CA LYS A 355 0.86 8.41 -12.64
C LYS A 355 1.90 7.61 -13.42
N ALA A 356 2.82 6.93 -12.74
CA ALA A 356 3.81 6.05 -13.36
C ALA A 356 3.17 4.86 -14.09
N ARG A 357 1.95 4.46 -13.70
CA ARG A 357 1.13 3.48 -14.43
C ARG A 357 0.40 4.05 -15.63
N GLY A 358 0.49 5.35 -15.90
CA GLY A 358 -0.28 6.01 -16.95
C GLY A 358 -1.70 6.42 -16.53
N LEU A 359 -2.01 6.43 -15.22
CA LEU A 359 -3.27 6.99 -14.73
C LEU A 359 -3.18 8.51 -14.60
N VAL A 360 -4.24 9.22 -14.96
CA VAL A 360 -4.26 10.68 -15.05
C VAL A 360 -5.12 11.25 -13.92
N GLU A 361 -4.54 12.16 -13.14
CA GLU A 361 -5.25 12.88 -12.08
C GLU A 361 -6.36 13.77 -12.67
N GLY A 362 -7.54 13.75 -12.05
CA GLY A 362 -8.73 14.45 -12.53
C GLY A 362 -9.54 13.68 -13.57
N VAL A 363 -9.01 12.58 -14.12
CA VAL A 363 -9.71 11.70 -15.07
C VAL A 363 -9.87 10.31 -14.47
N HIS A 364 -8.75 9.62 -14.24
CA HIS A 364 -8.71 8.23 -13.75
C HIS A 364 -8.76 8.14 -12.22
N PHE A 365 -8.30 9.17 -11.53
CA PHE A 365 -8.44 9.27 -10.08
C PHE A 365 -8.59 10.73 -9.67
N THR A 366 -9.20 10.98 -8.51
CA THR A 366 -9.35 12.32 -7.94
C THR A 366 -8.76 12.38 -6.54
N VAL A 367 -8.27 13.56 -6.16
CA VAL A 367 -7.75 13.83 -4.82
C VAL A 367 -8.64 14.86 -4.15
N THR A 368 -9.21 14.50 -3.02
CA THR A 368 -10.00 15.42 -2.20
C THR A 368 -9.36 15.55 -0.82
N THR A 369 -9.60 16.69 -0.19
CA THR A 369 -9.18 16.96 1.18
C THR A 369 -10.42 17.19 2.03
N LYS A 370 -10.60 16.38 3.07
CA LYS A 370 -11.65 16.57 4.09
C LYS A 370 -11.06 17.10 5.39
N GLY A 371 -11.85 17.83 6.18
CA GLY A 371 -11.45 18.40 7.46
C GLY A 371 -11.02 19.88 7.38
N ALA A 372 -10.57 20.44 8.50
CA ALA A 372 -10.36 21.89 8.63
C ALA A 372 -9.21 22.47 7.78
N GLY A 373 -8.42 21.62 7.10
CA GLY A 373 -7.27 22.07 6.29
C GLY A 373 -6.18 22.78 7.10
N ARG A 374 -6.08 22.51 8.41
CA ARG A 374 -5.14 23.16 9.33
C ARG A 374 -4.04 22.20 9.77
N TYR A 375 -2.95 22.77 10.27
CA TYR A 375 -1.88 22.07 10.96
C TYR A 375 -1.97 22.38 12.45
N GLU A 376 -1.89 21.35 13.29
CA GLU A 376 -1.66 21.46 14.71
C GLU A 376 -0.17 21.32 15.00
N ILE A 377 0.46 22.40 15.45
CA ILE A 377 1.81 22.36 16.00
C ILE A 377 1.71 22.16 17.51
N ARG A 378 2.15 21.00 18.00
CA ARG A 378 2.17 20.67 19.43
C ARG A 378 3.53 21.01 19.99
N VAL A 379 3.56 21.86 21.02
CA VAL A 379 4.82 22.36 21.59
C VAL A 379 5.08 21.73 22.96
N ALA A 380 6.31 21.32 23.19
CA ALA A 380 6.77 20.78 24.47
C ALA A 380 6.60 21.82 25.59
N LYS A 381 6.36 21.36 26.83
CA LYS A 381 6.15 22.27 27.99
C LYS A 381 7.29 23.27 28.15
N LYS A 382 8.54 22.77 28.04
CA LYS A 382 9.77 23.56 28.17
C LYS A 382 9.93 24.62 27.07
N ALA A 383 9.37 24.37 25.89
CA ALA A 383 9.52 25.20 24.70
C ALA A 383 8.34 26.15 24.46
N TYR A 384 7.21 25.96 25.15
CA TYR A 384 5.96 26.63 24.85
C TYR A 384 6.04 28.16 24.92
N ALA A 385 6.60 28.71 26.02
CA ALA A 385 6.76 30.16 26.16
C ALA A 385 7.66 30.76 25.07
N LYS A 386 8.74 30.04 24.72
CA LYS A 386 9.67 30.43 23.67
C LYS A 386 9.02 30.39 22.28
N ALA A 387 8.18 29.38 22.02
CA ALA A 387 7.44 29.25 20.77
C ALA A 387 6.40 30.37 20.57
N VAL A 388 5.62 30.69 21.61
CA VAL A 388 4.64 31.79 21.52
C VAL A 388 5.35 33.14 21.33
N LYS A 389 6.44 33.38 22.05
CA LYS A 389 7.26 34.58 21.88
C LYS A 389 7.83 34.70 20.46
N ALA A 390 8.39 33.61 19.94
CA ALA A 390 8.93 33.57 18.58
C ALA A 390 7.87 33.92 17.52
N LEU A 391 6.64 33.44 17.68
CA LEU A 391 5.56 33.76 16.74
C LEU A 391 5.10 35.22 16.84
N ALA A 392 5.00 35.77 18.05
CA ALA A 392 4.70 37.19 18.25
C ALA A 392 5.77 38.11 17.61
N GLU A 393 7.04 37.68 17.62
CA GLU A 393 8.17 38.42 17.06
C GLU A 393 8.38 38.16 15.54
N SER A 394 7.67 37.20 14.96
CA SER A 394 7.85 36.78 13.55
C SER A 394 7.10 37.62 12.51
N GLY A 395 6.29 38.59 12.94
CA GLY A 395 5.40 39.36 12.06
C GLY A 395 4.15 38.58 11.61
N LEU A 396 3.95 37.35 12.10
CA LEU A 396 2.74 36.57 11.86
C LEU A 396 1.62 36.98 12.84
N LYS A 397 0.38 37.10 12.35
CA LYS A 397 -0.77 37.52 13.16
C LYS A 397 -1.55 36.33 13.70
N GLU A 398 -1.81 36.34 15.00
CA GLU A 398 -2.74 35.41 15.64
C GLU A 398 -4.19 35.71 15.21
N GLY A 399 -4.97 34.66 14.95
CA GLY A 399 -6.30 34.71 14.35
C GLY A 399 -6.30 34.66 12.80
N GLU A 400 -5.28 35.23 12.16
CA GLU A 400 -5.16 35.27 10.70
C GLU A 400 -4.29 34.12 10.16
N HIS A 401 -3.06 33.99 10.69
CA HIS A 401 -2.07 32.99 10.25
C HIS A 401 -2.05 31.75 11.16
N TYR A 402 -2.16 31.95 12.47
CA TYR A 402 -2.17 30.89 13.48
C TYR A 402 -3.13 31.20 14.64
N SER A 403 -3.46 30.22 15.49
CA SER A 403 -4.26 30.40 16.70
C SER A 403 -3.66 29.60 17.84
N VAL A 404 -3.53 30.20 19.03
CA VAL A 404 -2.88 29.55 20.17
C VAL A 404 -3.91 28.98 21.15
N TYR A 405 -3.83 27.67 21.40
CA TYR A 405 -4.63 26.96 22.39
C TYR A 405 -3.76 26.61 23.60
N GLY A 406 -3.56 27.58 24.49
CA GLY A 406 -2.58 27.48 25.58
C GLY A 406 -2.81 26.33 26.56
N LYS A 407 -4.06 26.00 26.90
CA LYS A 407 -4.39 24.84 27.75
C LYS A 407 -3.87 23.52 27.18
N ARG A 408 -3.80 23.40 25.85
CA ARG A 408 -3.35 22.18 25.16
C ARG A 408 -1.92 22.29 24.60
N ARG A 409 -1.28 23.48 24.67
CA ARG A 409 0.01 23.80 24.03
C ARG A 409 0.00 23.49 22.52
N ILE A 410 -1.13 23.79 21.89
CA ILE A 410 -1.34 23.58 20.45
C ILE A 410 -1.37 24.95 19.78
N ILE A 411 -0.65 25.09 18.68
CA ILE A 411 -0.75 26.23 17.76
C ILE A 411 -1.42 25.68 16.49
N SER A 412 -2.63 26.12 16.19
CA SER A 412 -3.33 25.76 14.95
C SER A 412 -2.93 26.74 13.86
N VAL A 413 -2.57 26.23 12.67
CA VAL A 413 -2.02 27.01 11.57
C VAL A 413 -2.78 26.67 10.30
N LYS A 414 -3.12 27.64 9.45
CA LYS A 414 -3.71 27.35 8.14
C LYS A 414 -2.65 26.75 7.21
N ALA A 415 -3.05 25.91 6.25
CA ALA A 415 -2.11 25.20 5.38
C ALA A 415 -1.13 26.14 4.66
N GLU A 416 -1.62 27.26 4.14
CA GLU A 416 -0.86 28.29 3.43
C GLU A 416 0.19 29.02 4.28
N HIS A 417 0.08 28.97 5.62
CA HIS A 417 1.00 29.63 6.54
C HIS A 417 1.87 28.65 7.34
N LYS A 418 1.75 27.35 7.08
CA LYS A 418 2.48 26.27 7.78
C LYS A 418 3.99 26.53 7.79
N ASP A 419 4.58 26.71 6.62
CA ASP A 419 6.04 26.82 6.50
C ASP A 419 6.56 28.11 7.12
N ALA A 420 5.81 29.22 7.02
CA ALA A 420 6.16 30.48 7.67
C ALA A 420 6.19 30.33 9.21
N VAL A 421 5.18 29.68 9.80
CA VAL A 421 5.13 29.41 11.25
C VAL A 421 6.25 28.46 11.68
N ILE A 422 6.50 27.38 10.94
CA ILE A 422 7.58 26.43 11.25
C ILE A 422 8.95 27.13 11.19
N ASN A 423 9.18 27.94 10.16
CA ASN A 423 10.44 28.65 9.98
C ASN A 423 10.67 29.68 11.10
N ALA A 424 9.61 30.38 11.56
CA ALA A 424 9.70 31.26 12.72
C ALA A 424 10.12 30.52 14.00
N LEU A 425 9.56 29.33 14.24
CA LEU A 425 9.94 28.50 15.39
C LEU A 425 11.39 28.02 15.29
N LYS A 426 11.82 27.57 14.09
CA LYS A 426 13.20 27.14 13.83
C LYS A 426 14.19 28.29 13.96
N ALA A 427 13.85 29.50 13.49
CA ALA A 427 14.67 30.70 13.62
C ALA A 427 14.87 31.11 15.09
N ALA A 428 13.89 30.84 15.96
CA ALA A 428 14.05 30.99 17.40
C ALA A 428 14.89 29.88 18.06
N GLY A 429 15.46 28.96 17.28
CA GLY A 429 16.27 27.85 17.76
C GLY A 429 15.45 26.75 18.45
N LEU A 430 14.19 26.55 18.04
CA LEU A 430 13.38 25.39 18.45
C LEU A 430 13.54 24.26 17.43
N LYS A 431 13.70 23.04 17.91
CA LYS A 431 13.90 21.86 17.05
C LYS A 431 12.61 21.07 16.86
N GLU A 432 12.28 20.81 15.60
CA GLU A 432 11.18 19.91 15.25
C GLU A 432 11.52 18.47 15.69
N GLY A 433 10.58 17.78 16.34
CA GLY A 433 10.77 16.46 16.94
C GLY A 433 11.19 16.49 18.41
N GLU A 434 11.81 17.58 18.89
CA GLU A 434 12.19 17.76 20.29
C GLU A 434 11.30 18.79 21.00
N ASP A 435 11.26 20.01 20.46
CA ASP A 435 10.58 21.15 21.07
C ASP A 435 9.15 21.32 20.54
N PHE A 436 8.90 20.93 19.29
CA PHE A 436 7.56 20.91 18.71
C PHE A 436 7.39 19.79 17.68
N THR A 437 6.14 19.38 17.46
CA THR A 437 5.76 18.46 16.37
C THR A 437 4.63 19.04 15.55
N VAL A 438 4.65 18.78 14.25
CA VAL A 438 3.64 19.29 13.31
C VAL A 438 2.73 18.14 12.91
N LYS A 439 1.43 18.31 13.10
CA LYS A 439 0.41 17.33 12.72
C LYS A 439 -0.60 17.98 11.80
N TRP A 440 -0.85 17.42 10.62
CA TRP A 440 -1.95 17.87 9.78
C TRP A 440 -3.29 17.39 10.36
N SER A 441 -4.29 18.28 10.39
CA SER A 441 -5.62 18.00 10.93
C SER A 441 -6.66 17.72 9.83
N GLY A 442 -6.24 17.64 8.57
CA GLY A 442 -7.07 17.19 7.46
C GLY A 442 -6.92 15.70 7.17
N GLN A 443 -7.68 15.21 6.21
CA GLN A 443 -7.57 13.86 5.67
C GLN A 443 -7.57 13.94 4.13
N TYR A 444 -6.57 13.33 3.52
CA TYR A 444 -6.51 13.17 2.07
C TYR A 444 -7.34 11.95 1.70
N ILE A 445 -8.05 12.03 0.58
CA ILE A 445 -8.79 10.90 0.03
C ILE A 445 -8.51 10.85 -1.47
N ILE A 446 -7.91 9.75 -1.92
CA ILE A 446 -7.66 9.45 -3.32
C ILE A 446 -8.73 8.46 -3.77
N HIS A 447 -9.55 8.83 -4.75
CA HIS A 447 -10.60 7.96 -5.32
C HIS A 447 -10.21 7.52 -6.73
N ILE A 448 -10.31 6.22 -7.03
CA ILE A 448 -10.32 5.75 -8.43
C ILE A 448 -11.70 6.02 -9.02
N THR A 449 -11.75 6.69 -10.17
CA THR A 449 -13.01 6.99 -10.87
C THR A 449 -13.45 5.77 -11.69
N TYR A 450 -14.68 5.81 -12.23
CA TYR A 450 -15.12 4.78 -13.19
C TYR A 450 -14.28 4.78 -14.47
N ASP A 451 -13.84 5.94 -14.95
CA ASP A 451 -12.89 6.01 -16.06
C ASP A 451 -11.53 5.41 -15.69
N GLY A 452 -11.11 5.57 -14.43
CA GLY A 452 -9.95 4.87 -13.87
C GLY A 452 -10.11 3.35 -13.88
N LEU A 453 -11.24 2.83 -13.41
CA LEU A 453 -11.54 1.39 -13.45
C LEU A 453 -11.55 0.86 -14.89
N ARG A 454 -12.11 1.60 -15.84
CA ARG A 454 -12.06 1.27 -17.27
C ARG A 454 -10.64 1.27 -17.80
N GLN A 455 -9.83 2.26 -17.44
CA GLN A 455 -8.44 2.31 -17.85
C GLN A 455 -7.63 1.14 -17.28
N ILE A 456 -7.85 0.77 -16.02
CA ILE A 456 -7.22 -0.41 -15.40
C ILE A 456 -7.69 -1.70 -16.11
N GLN A 457 -8.96 -1.80 -16.48
CA GLN A 457 -9.47 -2.92 -17.28
C GLN A 457 -8.81 -3.00 -18.67
N ARG A 458 -8.52 -1.87 -19.33
CA ARG A 458 -7.75 -1.85 -20.58
C ARG A 458 -6.32 -2.36 -20.35
N MET A 459 -5.66 -1.91 -19.28
CA MET A 459 -4.32 -2.39 -18.90
C MET A 459 -4.33 -3.91 -18.71
N ALA A 460 -5.34 -4.45 -18.02
CA ALA A 460 -5.52 -5.89 -17.85
C ALA A 460 -5.65 -6.62 -19.19
N GLN A 461 -6.50 -6.13 -20.10
CA GLN A 461 -6.65 -6.70 -21.45
C GLN A 461 -5.38 -6.57 -22.32
N SER A 462 -4.51 -5.62 -21.99
CA SER A 462 -3.21 -5.42 -22.64
C SER A 462 -2.12 -6.35 -22.10
N GLY A 463 -2.42 -7.16 -21.08
CA GLY A 463 -1.49 -8.08 -20.44
C GLY A 463 -0.83 -7.57 -19.14
N ASP A 464 -1.29 -6.45 -18.55
CA ASP A 464 -0.83 -6.03 -17.22
C ASP A 464 -1.44 -6.95 -16.15
N THR A 465 -0.60 -7.86 -15.63
CA THR A 465 -1.00 -8.87 -14.64
C THR A 465 -1.41 -8.28 -13.30
N GLU A 466 -0.91 -7.10 -12.93
CA GLU A 466 -1.34 -6.44 -11.70
C GLU A 466 -2.70 -5.78 -11.89
N ALA A 467 -2.95 -5.16 -13.03
CA ALA A 467 -4.27 -4.64 -13.37
C ALA A 467 -5.33 -5.75 -13.46
N GLU A 468 -4.98 -6.90 -14.05
CA GLU A 468 -5.85 -8.07 -14.11
C GLU A 468 -6.21 -8.58 -12.71
N ARG A 469 -5.19 -8.77 -11.86
CA ARG A 469 -5.37 -9.16 -10.46
C ARG A 469 -6.23 -8.16 -9.70
N PHE A 470 -6.00 -6.86 -9.87
CA PHE A 470 -6.79 -5.81 -9.23
C PHE A 470 -8.27 -5.90 -9.60
N ILE A 471 -8.62 -6.08 -10.87
CA ILE A 471 -10.03 -6.19 -11.31
C ILE A 471 -10.68 -7.46 -10.74
N ARG A 472 -9.97 -8.59 -10.74
CA ARG A 472 -10.47 -9.84 -10.17
C ARG A 472 -10.70 -9.72 -8.66
N GLU A 473 -9.73 -9.21 -7.91
CA GLU A 473 -9.86 -9.01 -6.46
C GLU A 473 -10.97 -8.01 -6.13
N LEU A 474 -11.15 -6.97 -6.95
CA LEU A 474 -12.26 -6.02 -6.81
C LEU A 474 -13.61 -6.71 -6.99
N GLU A 475 -13.75 -7.57 -8.00
CA GLU A 475 -14.96 -8.35 -8.22
C GLU A 475 -15.23 -9.30 -7.05
N ASP A 476 -14.21 -10.02 -6.58
CA ASP A 476 -14.32 -10.94 -5.45
C ASP A 476 -14.77 -10.20 -4.18
N VAL A 477 -14.14 -9.07 -3.84
CA VAL A 477 -14.51 -8.26 -2.67
C VAL A 477 -15.96 -7.79 -2.76
N LEU A 478 -16.40 -7.32 -3.92
CA LEU A 478 -17.78 -6.86 -4.11
C LEU A 478 -18.79 -8.02 -4.02
N ARG A 479 -18.48 -9.16 -4.63
CA ARG A 479 -19.34 -10.35 -4.61
C ARG A 479 -19.56 -10.86 -3.19
N HIS A 480 -18.49 -11.03 -2.43
CA HIS A 480 -18.55 -11.59 -1.07
C HIS A 480 -19.26 -10.66 -0.08
N ARG A 481 -19.17 -9.33 -0.28
CA ARG A 481 -19.74 -8.34 0.65
C ARG A 481 -21.12 -7.86 0.28
N TYR A 482 -21.38 -7.65 -0.99
CA TYR A 482 -22.59 -6.96 -1.46
C TYR A 482 -23.43 -7.80 -2.41
N GLY A 483 -22.95 -8.98 -2.82
CA GLY A 483 -23.68 -9.91 -3.67
C GLY A 483 -23.58 -9.59 -5.16
N ASP A 484 -24.27 -10.41 -5.97
CA ASP A 484 -24.13 -10.40 -7.42
C ASP A 484 -24.69 -9.14 -8.09
N ASP A 485 -25.66 -8.44 -7.48
CA ASP A 485 -26.22 -7.20 -8.03
C ASP A 485 -25.16 -6.10 -8.13
N VAL A 486 -24.26 -6.01 -7.14
CA VAL A 486 -23.16 -5.04 -7.16
C VAL A 486 -22.05 -5.47 -8.13
N VAL A 487 -21.83 -6.77 -8.30
CA VAL A 487 -20.94 -7.31 -9.34
C VAL A 487 -21.46 -6.99 -10.75
N LYS A 488 -22.78 -7.07 -10.95
CA LYS A 488 -23.42 -6.64 -12.19
C LYS A 488 -23.16 -5.15 -12.44
N LYS A 489 -23.23 -4.31 -11.40
CA LYS A 489 -22.86 -2.89 -11.51
C LYS A 489 -21.40 -2.69 -11.92
N LEU A 490 -20.46 -3.43 -11.32
CA LEU A 490 -19.05 -3.40 -11.75
C LEU A 490 -18.93 -3.80 -13.22
N THR A 491 -19.63 -4.86 -13.63
CA THR A 491 -19.64 -5.33 -15.01
C THR A 491 -20.16 -4.25 -15.97
N GLU A 492 -21.24 -3.54 -15.61
CA GLU A 492 -21.74 -2.40 -16.39
C GLU A 492 -20.72 -1.26 -16.49
N VAL A 493 -20.00 -0.98 -15.40
CA VAL A 493 -18.94 0.04 -15.37
C VAL A 493 -17.77 -0.34 -16.27
N LEU A 494 -17.36 -1.62 -16.27
CA LEU A 494 -16.21 -2.13 -17.03
C LEU A 494 -16.55 -2.50 -18.48
N ARG A 495 -17.83 -2.76 -18.80
CA ARG A 495 -18.29 -3.22 -20.12
C ARG A 495 -17.75 -2.39 -21.28
N PRO A 496 -17.75 -1.04 -21.23
CA PRO A 496 -17.22 -0.25 -22.34
C PRO A 496 -15.75 -0.50 -22.65
N ALA A 497 -14.93 -0.83 -21.65
CA ALA A 497 -13.54 -1.24 -21.87
C ALA A 497 -13.45 -2.68 -22.40
N ARG A 498 -14.30 -3.59 -21.88
CA ARG A 498 -14.31 -5.01 -22.28
C ARG A 498 -14.70 -5.22 -23.74
N GLU A 499 -15.61 -4.40 -24.27
CA GLU A 499 -16.13 -4.49 -25.64
C GLU A 499 -15.30 -3.69 -26.67
N GLU A 500 -14.19 -3.04 -26.28
CA GLU A 500 -13.39 -2.26 -27.22
C GLU A 500 -12.77 -3.11 -28.33
N GLY A 501 -13.10 -2.80 -29.58
CA GLY A 501 -12.62 -3.51 -30.76
C GLY A 501 -13.20 -4.90 -30.96
N THR A 502 -14.28 -5.28 -30.26
CA THR A 502 -14.91 -6.61 -30.39
C THR A 502 -16.04 -6.65 -31.41
N LEU A 503 -16.55 -5.49 -31.85
CA LEU A 503 -17.71 -5.41 -32.72
C LEU A 503 -17.25 -5.32 -34.18
N ASP A 504 -17.59 -6.36 -34.95
CA ASP A 504 -17.34 -6.45 -36.38
C ASP A 504 -18.54 -5.94 -37.19
N LEU A 505 -18.25 -5.49 -38.41
CA LEU A 505 -19.27 -5.10 -39.39
C LEU A 505 -19.62 -6.30 -40.27
N PRO A 506 -20.86 -6.39 -40.79
CA PRO A 506 -21.90 -5.36 -40.73
C PRO A 506 -22.76 -5.38 -39.46
N LEU A 507 -23.13 -4.20 -38.95
CA LEU A 507 -24.00 -4.01 -37.79
C LEU A 507 -25.46 -3.77 -38.21
N PRO A 508 -26.43 -4.64 -37.86
CA PRO A 508 -27.84 -4.39 -38.13
C PRO A 508 -28.40 -3.26 -37.24
N VAL A 509 -29.18 -2.37 -37.84
CA VAL A 509 -29.83 -1.23 -37.18
C VAL A 509 -31.34 -1.44 -37.21
N HIS A 510 -31.96 -1.32 -36.04
CA HIS A 510 -33.40 -1.55 -35.88
C HIS A 510 -34.10 -0.25 -35.46
N ASP A 511 -35.37 -0.11 -35.82
CA ASP A 511 -36.24 0.95 -35.28
C ASP A 511 -36.76 0.59 -33.87
N GLU A 512 -37.49 1.52 -33.23
CA GLU A 512 -38.13 1.31 -31.92
C GLU A 512 -39.11 0.13 -31.88
N ARG A 513 -39.57 -0.35 -33.06
CA ARG A 513 -40.49 -1.48 -33.20
C ARG A 513 -39.76 -2.80 -33.47
N GLY A 514 -38.42 -2.79 -33.51
CA GLY A 514 -37.58 -3.95 -33.76
C GLY A 514 -37.42 -4.34 -35.23
N ASN A 515 -37.89 -3.51 -36.17
CA ASN A 515 -37.71 -3.78 -37.61
C ASN A 515 -36.33 -3.33 -38.05
N MET A 516 -35.64 -4.13 -38.86
CA MET A 516 -34.35 -3.73 -39.44
C MET A 516 -34.56 -2.61 -40.47
N VAL A 517 -34.01 -1.43 -40.18
CA VAL A 517 -34.14 -0.22 -41.02
C VAL A 517 -32.87 0.13 -41.78
N ALA A 518 -31.72 -0.38 -41.33
CA ALA A 518 -30.45 -0.23 -42.03
C ALA A 518 -29.45 -1.30 -41.57
N ARG A 519 -28.32 -1.38 -42.28
CA ARG A 519 -27.15 -2.17 -41.90
C ARG A 519 -25.91 -1.30 -42.08
N VAL A 520 -25.17 -1.02 -41.01
CA VAL A 520 -23.87 -0.33 -41.13
C VAL A 520 -22.89 -1.33 -41.72
N VAL A 521 -22.37 -1.04 -42.90
CA VAL A 521 -21.51 -1.95 -43.68
C VAL A 521 -20.04 -1.57 -43.64
N ASP A 522 -19.73 -0.30 -43.39
CA ASP A 522 -18.34 0.18 -43.30
C ASP A 522 -18.21 1.35 -42.32
N LEU A 523 -17.07 1.43 -41.64
CA LEU A 523 -16.69 2.53 -40.75
C LEU A 523 -15.28 2.99 -41.07
N ARG A 524 -15.15 4.24 -41.51
CA ARG A 524 -13.88 4.87 -41.84
C ARG A 524 -13.64 6.09 -40.97
N TYR A 525 -12.38 6.49 -40.87
CA TYR A 525 -11.98 7.72 -40.19
C TYR A 525 -11.05 8.56 -41.04
N GLU A 526 -11.09 9.87 -40.82
CA GLU A 526 -10.23 10.86 -41.43
C GLU A 526 -9.76 11.85 -40.35
N PHE A 527 -8.47 12.17 -40.33
CA PHE A 527 -7.97 13.32 -39.58
C PHE A 527 -8.05 14.57 -40.44
N VAL A 528 -8.63 15.63 -39.88
CA VAL A 528 -8.93 16.86 -40.60
C VAL A 528 -8.35 18.03 -39.84
N LYS A 529 -7.61 18.91 -40.54
CA LYS A 529 -7.05 20.14 -39.96
C LYS A 529 -7.76 21.37 -40.53
N GLY A 530 -8.24 22.28 -39.66
CA GLY A 530 -8.77 23.57 -40.08
C GLY A 530 -9.63 24.32 -39.04
N LYS A 531 -9.62 25.65 -39.11
CA LYS A 531 -10.47 26.54 -38.28
C LYS A 531 -11.87 26.65 -38.83
N GLN A 532 -12.89 26.61 -37.96
CA GLN A 532 -14.26 26.94 -38.35
C GLN A 532 -14.39 28.47 -38.43
N ARG A 533 -14.22 29.05 -39.62
CA ARG A 533 -14.59 30.45 -39.91
C ARG A 533 -15.71 30.48 -40.94
N GLY A 534 -16.96 30.55 -40.49
CA GLY A 534 -18.14 30.71 -41.36
C GLY A 534 -18.53 29.46 -42.18
N LYS A 535 -19.37 29.67 -43.20
CA LYS A 535 -20.07 28.63 -44.00
C LYS A 535 -19.20 27.87 -45.03
N ARG A 536 -17.86 28.04 -45.05
CA ARG A 536 -16.96 27.25 -45.92
C ARG A 536 -15.79 26.69 -45.11
N LEU A 537 -15.76 25.37 -44.94
CA LEU A 537 -14.59 24.66 -44.43
C LEU A 537 -13.54 24.58 -45.55
N ALA A 538 -12.42 25.30 -45.39
CA ALA A 538 -11.16 24.87 -46.01
C ALA A 538 -10.53 23.84 -45.07
N SER A 539 -11.07 22.63 -45.05
CA SER A 539 -10.56 21.50 -44.27
C SER A 539 -9.57 20.69 -45.12
N GLN A 540 -8.35 20.53 -44.63
CA GLN A 540 -7.33 19.70 -45.29
C GLN A 540 -7.27 18.32 -44.62
N LEU A 541 -7.31 17.26 -45.43
CA LEU A 541 -7.09 15.89 -44.99
C LEU A 541 -5.62 15.73 -44.60
N VAL A 542 -5.36 15.11 -43.44
CA VAL A 542 -4.00 14.88 -42.95
C VAL A 542 -3.86 13.43 -42.48
N SER A 543 -2.64 12.88 -42.50
CA SER A 543 -2.35 11.54 -41.96
C SER A 543 -2.28 11.52 -40.43
N GLN A 544 -2.03 12.68 -39.82
CA GLN A 544 -2.00 12.92 -38.39
C GLN A 544 -2.21 14.42 -38.10
N CYS A 545 -2.89 14.76 -37.01
CA CYS A 545 -2.91 16.13 -36.47
C CYS A 545 -2.92 16.14 -34.95
N ALA A 546 -2.52 17.27 -34.39
CA ALA A 546 -2.60 17.59 -32.96
C ALA A 546 -2.93 19.08 -32.78
N GLY A 547 -3.46 19.44 -31.61
CA GLY A 547 -3.86 20.81 -31.27
C GLY A 547 -5.31 21.15 -31.61
N GLU A 548 -5.72 22.39 -31.30
CA GLU A 548 -7.13 22.83 -31.33
C GLU A 548 -7.79 22.69 -32.71
N ASP A 549 -7.01 22.85 -33.76
CA ASP A 549 -7.48 22.79 -35.15
C ASP A 549 -7.60 21.35 -35.69
N CYS A 550 -7.28 20.34 -34.88
CA CYS A 550 -7.35 18.93 -35.24
C CYS A 550 -8.73 18.33 -34.96
N ARG A 551 -9.30 17.65 -35.95
CA ARG A 551 -10.62 17.02 -35.88
C ARG A 551 -10.56 15.57 -36.31
N LEU A 552 -11.40 14.75 -35.69
CA LEU A 552 -11.61 13.36 -36.05
C LEU A 552 -12.96 13.25 -36.77
N ARG A 553 -12.94 12.93 -38.05
CA ARG A 553 -14.16 12.67 -38.82
C ARG A 553 -14.36 11.17 -38.95
N ILE A 554 -15.51 10.69 -38.49
CA ILE A 554 -15.94 9.30 -38.59
C ILE A 554 -17.03 9.22 -39.65
N ILE A 555 -16.87 8.31 -40.61
CA ILE A 555 -17.78 8.10 -41.74
C ILE A 555 -18.36 6.70 -41.61
N ALA A 556 -19.67 6.61 -41.38
CA ALA A 556 -20.42 5.37 -41.37
C ALA A 556 -21.17 5.19 -42.68
N GLU A 557 -20.83 4.15 -43.44
CA GLU A 557 -21.58 3.72 -44.62
C GLU A 557 -22.64 2.71 -44.18
N TYR A 558 -23.89 2.95 -44.55
CA TYR A 558 -25.00 2.08 -44.21
C TYR A 558 -25.89 1.80 -45.41
N GLU A 559 -26.40 0.58 -45.47
CA GLU A 559 -27.25 0.05 -46.52
C GLU A 559 -28.69 -0.05 -46.00
N LEU A 560 -29.64 0.46 -46.77
CA LEU A 560 -31.07 0.32 -46.50
C LEU A 560 -31.56 -1.07 -46.96
N PRO A 561 -32.70 -1.57 -46.46
CA PRO A 561 -33.32 -2.79 -46.97
C PRO A 561 -33.60 -2.78 -48.48
N SER A 562 -33.68 -1.59 -49.10
CA SER A 562 -33.80 -1.40 -50.55
C SER A 562 -32.49 -1.63 -51.33
N GLY A 563 -31.35 -1.82 -50.66
CA GLY A 563 -30.01 -1.90 -51.26
C GLY A 563 -29.34 -0.54 -51.50
N GLU A 564 -30.02 0.57 -51.21
CA GLU A 564 -29.44 1.91 -51.33
C GLU A 564 -28.39 2.13 -50.23
N ARG A 565 -27.20 2.61 -50.60
CA ARG A 565 -26.13 2.96 -49.66
C ARG A 565 -26.07 4.45 -49.38
N ARG A 566 -25.95 4.81 -48.11
CA ARG A 566 -25.85 6.19 -47.61
C ARG A 566 -24.68 6.34 -46.64
N GLN A 567 -24.29 7.58 -46.39
CA GLN A 567 -23.19 7.90 -45.48
C GLN A 567 -23.62 8.90 -44.40
N LEU A 568 -23.30 8.58 -43.15
CA LEU A 568 -23.38 9.45 -41.99
C LEU A 568 -21.96 9.91 -41.63
N LYS A 569 -21.71 11.21 -41.66
CA LYS A 569 -20.39 11.80 -41.31
C LYS A 569 -20.49 12.56 -40.00
N MET A 570 -19.72 12.14 -39.01
CA MET A 570 -19.63 12.75 -37.68
C MET A 570 -18.25 13.40 -37.51
N GLU A 571 -18.19 14.69 -37.22
CA GLU A 571 -16.92 15.40 -37.05
C GLU A 571 -16.74 15.86 -35.60
N TRP A 572 -15.78 15.25 -34.92
CA TRP A 572 -15.37 15.56 -33.55
C TRP A 572 -14.28 16.63 -33.53
N TYR A 573 -14.43 17.59 -32.62
CA TYR A 573 -13.48 18.67 -32.40
C TYR A 573 -13.31 18.96 -30.90
N TRP A 574 -12.25 19.70 -30.57
CA TRP A 574 -11.99 20.17 -29.21
C TRP A 574 -12.74 21.47 -28.95
N ALA A 575 -13.65 21.47 -27.97
CA ALA A 575 -14.30 22.69 -27.50
C ALA A 575 -13.60 23.27 -26.27
N GLU A 576 -13.38 24.58 -26.28
CA GLU A 576 -12.76 25.33 -25.19
C GLU A 576 -13.81 25.66 -24.10
N LYS A 577 -13.54 25.31 -22.84
CA LYS A 577 -14.28 25.74 -21.65
C LYS A 577 -13.35 26.48 -20.70
N ARG A 578 -13.68 27.74 -20.38
CA ARG A 578 -12.93 28.53 -19.39
C ARG A 578 -13.67 28.49 -18.06
N GLU A 579 -13.02 27.97 -17.03
CA GLU A 579 -13.53 28.03 -15.67
C GLU A 579 -12.65 28.90 -14.79
N LYS A 580 -13.28 29.64 -13.88
CA LYS A 580 -12.60 30.47 -12.90
C LYS A 580 -12.40 29.65 -11.64
N LYS A 581 -11.15 29.28 -11.34
CA LYS A 581 -10.76 28.71 -10.05
C LYS A 581 -9.92 29.77 -9.34
N ASP A 582 -10.49 30.33 -8.28
CA ASP A 582 -9.91 31.45 -7.52
C ASP A 582 -9.60 32.67 -8.42
N ASN A 583 -8.37 33.21 -8.35
CA ASN A 583 -7.87 34.31 -9.17
C ASN A 583 -7.32 33.86 -10.54
N THR A 584 -7.37 32.56 -10.86
CA THR A 584 -6.85 31.99 -12.11
C THR A 584 -7.97 31.48 -13.01
N THR A 585 -7.84 31.74 -14.32
CA THR A 585 -8.72 31.14 -15.31
C THR A 585 -8.02 29.91 -15.88
N VAL A 586 -8.65 28.75 -15.76
CA VAL A 586 -8.16 27.49 -16.32
C VAL A 586 -8.97 27.19 -17.58
N THR A 587 -8.27 26.93 -18.68
CA THR A 587 -8.88 26.49 -19.92
C THR A 587 -8.87 24.96 -20.01
N TYR A 588 -10.04 24.38 -20.21
CA TYR A 588 -10.26 22.95 -20.43
C TYR A 588 -10.70 22.72 -21.88
N TYR A 589 -10.21 21.63 -22.49
CA TYR A 589 -10.71 21.15 -23.77
C TYR A 589 -11.46 19.85 -23.58
N TYR A 590 -12.65 19.76 -24.17
CA TYR A 590 -13.50 18.57 -24.14
C TYR A 590 -13.93 18.16 -25.55
N GLU A 591 -14.17 16.86 -25.76
CA GLU A 591 -14.61 16.32 -27.04
C GLU A 591 -16.07 16.68 -27.33
N ILE A 592 -16.35 17.19 -28.53
CA ILE A 592 -17.72 17.40 -28.99
C ILE A 592 -17.86 17.17 -30.50
N ALA A 593 -19.00 16.62 -30.91
CA ALA A 593 -19.45 16.64 -32.30
C ALA A 593 -20.87 17.22 -32.37
N ARG A 594 -21.12 18.09 -33.37
CA ARG A 594 -22.45 18.64 -33.65
C ARG A 594 -22.99 18.03 -34.94
N GLN A 595 -23.94 17.11 -34.79
CA GLN A 595 -24.54 16.40 -35.91
C GLN A 595 -25.91 16.99 -36.27
N THR A 596 -26.23 17.04 -37.56
CA THR A 596 -27.60 17.29 -38.03
C THR A 596 -28.11 16.02 -38.70
N VAL A 597 -29.07 15.38 -38.06
CA VAL A 597 -29.68 14.11 -38.48
C VAL A 597 -30.91 14.41 -39.34
N LYS A 598 -30.94 13.89 -40.58
CA LYS A 598 -31.92 14.28 -41.60
C LYS A 598 -33.26 13.53 -41.47
N ASP A 599 -33.19 12.23 -41.20
CA ASP A 599 -34.34 11.33 -41.15
C ASP A 599 -34.26 10.34 -39.99
N GLU A 600 -35.34 9.57 -39.79
CA GLU A 600 -35.45 8.59 -38.70
C GLU A 600 -34.47 7.42 -38.87
N VAL A 601 -34.08 7.09 -40.11
CA VAL A 601 -33.11 6.01 -40.35
C VAL A 601 -31.71 6.46 -39.94
N GLU A 602 -31.32 7.69 -40.30
CA GLU A 602 -30.06 8.29 -39.85
C GLU A 602 -30.04 8.45 -38.31
N ALA A 603 -31.19 8.72 -37.68
CA ALA A 603 -31.31 8.75 -36.22
C ALA A 603 -31.07 7.38 -35.59
N ALA A 604 -31.68 6.32 -36.16
CA ALA A 604 -31.48 4.94 -35.71
C ALA A 604 -30.04 4.47 -35.93
N VAL A 605 -29.40 4.84 -37.06
CA VAL A 605 -27.99 4.56 -37.31
C VAL A 605 -27.10 5.27 -36.27
N LEU A 606 -27.37 6.55 -35.98
CA LEU A 606 -26.61 7.30 -34.97
C LEU A 606 -26.78 6.69 -33.57
N GLU A 607 -27.97 6.26 -33.21
CA GLU A 607 -28.24 5.54 -31.96
C GLU A 607 -27.52 4.21 -31.90
N ALA A 608 -27.61 3.41 -32.97
CA ALA A 608 -26.93 2.13 -33.04
C ALA A 608 -25.41 2.27 -32.93
N LEU A 609 -24.82 3.41 -33.35
CA LEU A 609 -23.39 3.69 -33.27
C LEU A 609 -22.96 4.33 -31.93
N THR A 610 -23.76 5.23 -31.36
CA THR A 610 -23.33 6.09 -30.24
C THR A 610 -24.17 5.93 -28.97
N GLY A 611 -25.26 5.16 -29.02
CA GLY A 611 -26.24 5.04 -27.94
C GLY A 611 -27.16 6.25 -27.78
N LYS A 612 -27.16 7.19 -28.74
CA LYS A 612 -27.94 8.42 -28.71
C LYS A 612 -28.72 8.64 -30.00
N ALA A 613 -30.04 8.67 -29.91
CA ALA A 613 -30.96 8.98 -31.01
C ALA A 613 -31.60 10.36 -30.81
N LYS A 614 -31.59 11.19 -31.86
CA LYS A 614 -32.54 12.31 -31.99
C LYS A 614 -32.53 12.86 -33.41
N ARG A 615 -33.71 13.07 -34.02
CA ARG A 615 -33.84 13.80 -35.28
C ARG A 615 -33.53 15.29 -35.10
N GLY A 616 -32.86 15.90 -36.08
CA GLY A 616 -32.43 17.30 -36.01
C GLY A 616 -31.03 17.47 -35.42
N GLN A 617 -30.80 18.52 -34.65
CA GLN A 617 -29.47 18.81 -34.10
C GLN A 617 -29.16 17.98 -32.85
N VAL A 618 -28.03 17.27 -32.89
CA VAL A 618 -27.54 16.40 -31.82
C VAL A 618 -26.12 16.83 -31.42
N TYR A 619 -25.89 16.92 -30.12
CA TYR A 619 -24.55 17.09 -29.55
C TYR A 619 -24.09 15.74 -29.00
N LEU A 620 -22.94 15.28 -29.45
CA LEU A 620 -22.27 14.06 -29.00
C LEU A 620 -21.06 14.48 -28.15
N TYR A 621 -20.83 13.82 -27.01
CA TYR A 621 -19.73 14.10 -26.09
C TYR A 621 -18.80 12.89 -25.89
N ALA A 622 -17.82 12.99 -25.00
CA ALA A 622 -16.79 11.97 -24.77
C ALA A 622 -17.34 10.54 -24.60
N ASP A 623 -18.49 10.39 -23.94
CA ASP A 623 -19.19 9.11 -23.75
C ASP A 623 -19.70 8.50 -25.07
N GLN A 624 -20.26 9.33 -25.98
CA GLN A 624 -20.64 8.88 -27.33
C GLN A 624 -19.43 8.55 -28.21
N LEU A 625 -18.31 9.28 -28.04
CA LEU A 625 -17.07 8.93 -28.73
C LEU A 625 -16.49 7.61 -28.21
N ASP A 626 -16.56 7.37 -26.90
CA ASP A 626 -16.13 6.12 -26.27
C ASP A 626 -16.97 4.93 -26.77
N ALA A 627 -18.27 5.11 -26.98
CA ALA A 627 -19.12 4.08 -27.55
C ALA A 627 -18.68 3.61 -28.96
N LEU A 628 -17.97 4.46 -29.71
CA LEU A 628 -17.41 4.10 -31.04
C LEU A 628 -16.13 3.26 -30.94
N ARG A 629 -15.48 3.18 -29.78
CA ARG A 629 -14.28 2.35 -29.58
C ARG A 629 -14.56 0.86 -29.64
N ARG A 630 -15.82 0.42 -29.56
CA ARG A 630 -16.21 -0.99 -29.74
C ARG A 630 -15.95 -1.51 -31.15
N PHE A 631 -15.84 -0.62 -32.13
CA PHE A 631 -15.50 -0.99 -33.50
C PHE A 631 -13.98 -1.00 -33.68
N LYS A 632 -13.43 -2.14 -34.11
CA LYS A 632 -11.98 -2.32 -34.31
C LYS A 632 -11.38 -1.26 -35.23
N ALA A 633 -12.11 -0.87 -36.28
CA ALA A 633 -11.68 0.15 -37.25
C ALA A 633 -11.52 1.56 -36.66
N LEU A 634 -12.20 1.88 -35.55
CA LEU A 634 -12.24 3.23 -34.97
C LEU A 634 -11.44 3.35 -33.66
N LYS A 635 -11.22 2.26 -32.93
CA LYS A 635 -10.50 2.25 -31.65
C LYS A 635 -9.16 3.00 -31.72
N ASP A 636 -8.26 2.54 -32.61
CA ASP A 636 -6.91 3.08 -32.73
C ASP A 636 -6.92 4.54 -33.23
N ALA A 637 -7.90 4.89 -34.07
CA ALA A 637 -8.04 6.25 -34.58
C ALA A 637 -8.45 7.25 -33.49
N ILE A 638 -9.36 6.85 -32.61
CA ILE A 638 -9.82 7.66 -31.47
C ILE A 638 -8.66 7.87 -30.49
N ASP A 639 -7.91 6.82 -30.18
CA ASP A 639 -6.74 6.90 -29.30
C ASP A 639 -5.68 7.85 -29.87
N LYS A 640 -5.32 7.67 -31.14
CA LYS A 640 -4.36 8.55 -31.83
C LYS A 640 -4.83 10.00 -31.90
N TRP A 641 -6.14 10.25 -32.04
CA TRP A 641 -6.67 11.61 -31.99
C TRP A 641 -6.51 12.26 -30.60
N ARG A 642 -6.79 11.49 -29.55
CA ARG A 642 -6.72 11.95 -28.15
C ARG A 642 -5.29 12.24 -27.69
N GLU A 643 -4.29 11.53 -28.22
CA GLU A 643 -2.87 11.88 -28.02
C GLU A 643 -2.56 13.31 -28.49
N GLY A 644 -3.28 13.80 -29.50
CA GLY A 644 -3.17 15.17 -30.01
C GLY A 644 -3.96 16.23 -29.24
N LYS A 645 -4.50 15.91 -28.05
CA LYS A 645 -5.32 16.83 -27.24
C LYS A 645 -4.55 18.13 -26.91
N PRO A 646 -5.16 19.33 -27.06
CA PRO A 646 -4.52 20.57 -26.67
C PRO A 646 -4.19 20.61 -25.18
N ALA A 647 -3.00 21.12 -24.83
CA ALA A 647 -2.60 21.29 -23.44
C ALA A 647 -3.49 22.34 -22.73
N SER A 648 -3.97 22.02 -21.54
CA SER A 648 -4.65 22.99 -20.67
C SER A 648 -3.63 23.99 -20.11
N SER A 649 -3.85 25.29 -20.36
CA SER A 649 -2.97 26.36 -19.87
C SER A 649 -3.59 27.08 -18.65
N GLN A 650 -2.75 27.41 -17.68
CA GLN A 650 -3.10 28.30 -16.56
C GLN A 650 -2.70 29.73 -16.94
N GLY A 651 -3.68 30.58 -17.24
CA GLY A 651 -3.42 32.00 -17.52
C GLY A 651 -3.31 32.79 -16.23
N GLN A 652 -2.10 33.20 -15.83
CA GLN A 652 -1.91 34.31 -14.89
C GLN A 652 -2.28 35.62 -15.60
N ARG A 653 -3.32 36.30 -15.13
CA ARG A 653 -3.53 37.71 -15.50
C ARG A 653 -2.49 38.55 -14.77
N GLN A 654 -1.37 38.86 -15.42
CA GLN A 654 -0.64 40.08 -15.09
C GLN A 654 -1.58 41.26 -15.36
N ARG A 655 -1.98 41.96 -14.30
CA ARG A 655 -2.56 43.28 -14.41
C ARG A 655 -1.40 44.26 -14.48
N ASP A 656 -1.08 44.71 -15.68
CA ASP A 656 -0.42 46.00 -15.84
C ASP A 656 -1.48 47.08 -15.56
N ASN A 657 -1.24 47.84 -14.49
CA ASN A 657 -1.65 49.24 -14.30
C ASN A 657 -0.83 49.83 -13.16
#